data_AF-A0A6P0X3R2-F1
#
_entry.id   AF-A0A6P0X3R2-F1
#
_cell.length_a   1.000
_cell.length_b   1.000
_cell.length_c   1.000
_cell.angle_alpha   90.00
_cell.angle_beta   90.00
_cell.angle_gamma   90.00
#
_symmetry.space_group_name_H-M   'P 1'
#
loop_
_entity.id
_entity.type
_entity.pdbx_description
1 polymer ?
#
loop_
_entity_poly.entity_id
_entity_poly.type
_entity_poly.pdbx_seq_one_letter_code
_entity_poly.pdbx_strand_id
1 'polypeptide(L)'
;MTESTKTLCPYCGVGCGLEVLPPAQPGKATNRDSQGNPIWQVRGDRTHPSSKGMVCVKGATISESLEKDRLKYPMMRDTLDEPFLQVSWDEALERVVQQIQTVRFTQGPEAICMYGSGQFQTEDYYLAQKLLKGCLGTNNFDANSRLCMSSAVAGYIQSFGSDGPPCCYEDLDLTDCAFLIGTNTAECHPIIFNRLAKHHKKNRHVKMIVVDPRRTPTAEKADLHLAIKPGTDIDLLNGIAHLLMRWGKFDSIFIDECTQNFPDYAEIIEHYPPELVARNCGISVNELEKAARYWGESKRVLSLWSMGVNQSSEGTAKVRTLINLHLMTGNIGKPGAGPFSLTGQPNAMGGREAGGLAHILPGYRVVKNPQHRAEVEQLWGLEPGKISPTPGLDAWSMITGLETGEVSFLWIAATNPAVSMPDIERTKAALRKSPFTVYQDAYYPTETAAYAHVLLPAAQWSEKTGTMTNSERVVNLCPSFRFPPGEARADWEIFAEVGRRLGFTEQFNFADSAAVHAEFTQLTRGRPCDMTGLNYERLKQEGPIQWPCPEGEQEREKQTAKRLYTDFQFNTPDGRARFAAFHSKGLAEPADENYPFVLTTGRLYGHWHTLTRTGRIEKINKMHPHPFLEIHPRDAKTLGIKDDNWVEVRSRRGKCQFRAKVTKAISPGTVFVPMHWGALWADNAEANALTHPQSCPESLQPELKACAVQLTLVTAQSNITEVQSTPTPVGVS
;
A
#
# COMPACT_ATOMS: atom_id res chain seq x y z
N MET A 1 29.21 10.55 13.96
CA MET A 1 29.32 9.96 12.60
C MET A 1 29.72 11.04 11.63
N THR A 2 30.80 10.85 10.87
CA THR A 2 31.34 11.83 9.91
C THR A 2 31.03 11.49 8.45
N GLU A 3 30.61 10.27 8.17
CA GLU A 3 30.36 9.76 6.81
C GLU A 3 28.87 9.76 6.44
N SER A 4 28.60 9.83 5.14
CA SER A 4 27.26 9.73 4.55
C SER A 4 26.73 8.30 4.63
N THR A 5 25.43 8.15 4.90
CA THR A 5 24.77 6.82 4.89
C THR A 5 23.85 6.69 3.69
N LYS A 6 24.03 5.64 2.89
CA LYS A 6 23.07 5.25 1.83
C LYS A 6 21.95 4.42 2.43
N THR A 7 20.71 4.70 2.03
CA THR A 7 19.50 4.05 2.56
C THR A 7 18.32 4.24 1.59
N LEU A 8 17.14 3.72 1.90
CA LEU A 8 15.92 3.81 1.08
C LEU A 8 14.93 4.84 1.62
N CYS A 9 14.22 5.56 0.76
CA CYS A 9 13.09 6.40 1.16
C CYS A 9 11.94 5.57 1.77
N PRO A 10 11.49 5.85 3.02
CA PRO A 10 10.45 5.09 3.72
C PRO A 10 9.03 5.60 3.43
N TYR A 11 8.76 6.09 2.22
CA TYR A 11 7.43 6.59 1.81
C TYR A 11 6.83 5.69 0.72
N CYS A 12 6.69 6.16 -0.52
CA CYS A 12 6.03 5.36 -1.56
C CYS A 12 6.86 4.14 -1.98
N GLY A 13 6.19 3.09 -2.46
CA GLY A 13 6.78 1.85 -2.97
C GLY A 13 7.64 2.00 -4.23
N VAL A 14 7.99 3.23 -4.65
CA VAL A 14 9.07 3.43 -5.62
C VAL A 14 10.39 2.91 -5.07
N GLY A 15 10.65 3.11 -3.77
CA GLY A 15 11.94 2.78 -3.17
C GLY A 15 13.06 3.63 -3.77
N CYS A 16 13.02 4.95 -3.56
CA CYS A 16 14.09 5.83 -4.01
C CYS A 16 15.31 5.74 -3.07
N GLY A 17 16.50 5.51 -3.61
CA GLY A 17 17.74 5.60 -2.85
C GLY A 17 18.01 7.01 -2.37
N LEU A 18 18.40 7.11 -1.11
CA LEU A 18 18.78 8.33 -0.42
C LEU A 18 20.21 8.22 0.09
N GLU A 19 20.89 9.36 0.10
CA GLU A 19 22.15 9.57 0.81
C GLU A 19 21.90 10.61 1.90
N VAL A 20 22.15 10.21 3.14
CA VAL A 20 21.86 10.98 4.34
C VAL A 20 23.17 11.47 4.95
N LEU A 21 23.28 12.78 5.16
CA LEU A 21 24.48 13.45 5.65
C LEU A 21 24.29 13.92 7.09
N PRO A 22 25.28 13.72 7.98
CA PRO A 22 25.20 14.14 9.37
C PRO A 22 25.00 15.65 9.51
N PRO A 23 24.30 16.12 10.56
CA PRO A 23 23.96 17.54 10.73
C PRO A 23 25.18 18.46 10.82
N ALA A 24 26.28 17.96 11.38
CA ALA A 24 27.54 18.66 11.50
C ALA A 24 28.67 17.83 10.87
N GLN A 25 29.50 18.50 10.08
CA GLN A 25 30.75 17.96 9.55
C GLN A 25 31.87 18.96 9.85
N PRO A 26 33.07 18.52 10.24
CA PRO A 26 34.22 19.42 10.43
C PRO A 26 34.44 20.29 9.18
N GLY A 27 34.52 21.62 9.38
CA GLY A 27 34.77 22.58 8.30
C GLY A 27 33.59 22.87 7.37
N LYS A 28 32.36 22.41 7.66
CA LYS A 28 31.15 22.73 6.88
C LYS A 28 30.06 23.38 7.73
N ALA A 29 29.25 24.22 7.10
CA ALA A 29 28.09 24.84 7.73
C ALA A 29 27.07 23.78 8.21
N THR A 30 26.58 23.95 9.43
CA THR A 30 25.53 23.12 10.02
C THR A 30 24.16 23.56 9.52
N ASN A 31 23.41 22.67 8.89
CA ASN A 31 22.01 22.94 8.55
C ASN A 31 21.18 22.89 9.82
N ARG A 32 20.27 23.85 9.96
CA ARG A 32 19.40 23.99 11.13
C ARG A 32 17.93 24.06 10.73
N ASP A 33 17.05 23.55 11.59
CA ASP A 33 15.61 23.76 11.44
C ASP A 33 15.20 25.20 11.84
N SER A 34 13.89 25.48 11.79
CA SER A 34 13.32 26.78 12.17
C SER A 34 13.54 27.16 13.64
N GLN A 35 13.90 26.19 14.50
CA GLN A 35 14.21 26.39 15.91
C GLN A 35 15.71 26.46 16.17
N GLY A 36 16.54 26.37 15.12
CA GLY A 36 18.00 26.41 15.22
C GLY A 36 18.66 25.07 15.54
N ASN A 37 17.93 23.94 15.57
CA ASN A 37 18.50 22.63 15.88
C ASN A 37 19.20 22.04 14.65
N PRO A 38 20.39 21.41 14.78
CA PRO A 38 21.06 20.73 13.68
C PRO A 38 20.19 19.63 13.06
N ILE A 39 20.03 19.64 11.73
CA ILE A 39 19.26 18.63 11.00
C ILE A 39 20.10 17.84 10.00
N TRP A 40 19.75 16.57 9.84
CA TRP A 40 20.33 15.71 8.80
C TRP A 40 19.96 16.24 7.42
N GLN A 41 20.90 16.17 6.48
CA GLN A 41 20.61 16.49 5.08
C GLN A 41 20.29 15.22 4.31
N VAL A 42 19.38 15.32 3.35
CA VAL A 42 18.99 14.20 2.50
C VAL A 42 19.10 14.61 1.05
N ARG A 43 19.79 13.79 0.25
CA ARG A 43 19.81 13.89 -1.21
C ARG A 43 19.55 12.52 -1.84
N GLY A 44 19.22 12.49 -3.13
CA GLY A 44 19.06 11.21 -3.83
C GLY A 44 20.39 10.52 -4.07
N ASP A 45 20.46 9.21 -3.84
CA ASP A 45 21.61 8.39 -4.21
C ASP A 45 21.65 8.22 -5.73
N ARG A 46 22.69 8.77 -6.36
CA ARG A 46 22.89 8.73 -7.81
C ARG A 46 23.15 7.32 -8.34
N THR A 47 23.65 6.42 -7.49
CA THR A 47 23.97 5.03 -7.86
C THR A 47 22.77 4.09 -7.73
N HIS A 48 21.69 4.50 -7.06
CA HIS A 48 20.54 3.64 -6.84
C HIS A 48 19.78 3.34 -8.15
N PRO A 49 19.50 2.07 -8.49
CA PRO A 49 18.97 1.68 -9.81
C PRO A 49 17.56 2.24 -10.08
N SER A 50 16.70 2.23 -9.07
CA SER A 50 15.30 2.66 -9.19
C SER A 50 15.12 4.17 -9.41
N SER A 51 15.79 5.00 -8.59
CA SER A 51 15.61 6.45 -8.60
C SER A 51 16.68 7.22 -9.38
N LYS A 52 17.87 6.66 -9.62
CA LYS A 52 18.98 7.30 -10.34
C LYS A 52 19.28 8.72 -9.83
N GLY A 53 19.31 8.89 -8.51
CA GLY A 53 19.56 10.17 -7.84
C GLY A 53 18.37 11.14 -7.73
N MET A 54 17.20 10.79 -8.27
CA MET A 54 16.02 11.64 -8.16
C MET A 54 15.29 11.42 -6.83
N VAL A 55 14.75 12.50 -6.25
CA VAL A 55 14.00 12.46 -5.00
C VAL A 55 12.82 13.46 -5.08
N CYS A 56 11.67 13.09 -4.53
CA CYS A 56 10.50 13.99 -4.45
C CYS A 56 10.53 14.81 -3.16
N VAL A 57 9.63 15.79 -3.02
CA VAL A 57 9.58 16.67 -1.84
C VAL A 57 9.57 15.89 -0.52
N LYS A 58 8.76 14.84 -0.41
CA LYS A 58 8.67 13.99 0.80
C LYS A 58 10.02 13.41 1.19
N GLY A 59 10.73 12.81 0.24
CA GLY A 59 12.04 12.21 0.50
C GLY A 59 13.11 13.26 0.80
N ALA A 60 13.05 14.43 0.16
CA ALA A 60 14.02 15.50 0.36
C ALA A 60 13.89 16.20 1.73
N THR A 61 12.69 16.21 2.31
CA THR A 61 12.39 16.90 3.58
C THR A 61 12.19 15.94 4.75
N ILE A 62 12.43 14.64 4.57
CA ILE A 62 12.13 13.61 5.59
C ILE A 62 12.83 13.87 6.94
N SER A 63 14.03 14.46 6.93
CA SER A 63 14.78 14.76 8.14
C SER A 63 14.05 15.73 9.08
N GLU A 64 13.15 16.57 8.55
CA GLU A 64 12.38 17.55 9.32
C GLU A 64 11.31 16.93 10.23
N SER A 65 10.92 15.66 10.01
CA SER A 65 9.93 14.98 10.86
C SER A 65 10.53 14.05 11.92
N LEU A 66 11.81 13.71 11.83
CA LEU A 66 12.36 12.55 12.55
C LEU A 66 12.31 12.69 14.09
N GLU A 67 12.38 13.91 14.61
CA GLU A 67 12.41 14.20 16.06
C GLU A 67 11.07 14.69 16.63
N LYS A 68 10.07 14.92 15.79
CA LYS A 68 8.84 15.61 16.19
C LYS A 68 7.79 14.62 16.69
N ASP A 69 7.29 14.88 17.90
CA ASP A 69 6.19 14.13 18.55
C ASP A 69 6.41 12.62 18.50
N ARG A 70 7.55 12.20 19.08
CA ARG A 70 8.00 10.81 19.18
C ARG A 70 7.52 10.14 20.45
N LEU A 71 7.09 8.90 20.34
CA LEU A 71 6.84 8.04 21.50
C LEU A 71 8.21 7.57 22.05
N LYS A 72 8.53 7.95 23.29
CA LYS A 72 9.87 7.75 23.89
C LYS A 72 9.95 6.62 24.90
N TYR A 73 8.86 6.34 25.60
CA TYR A 73 8.82 5.38 26.70
C TYR A 73 7.56 4.52 26.60
N PRO A 74 7.58 3.28 27.10
CA PRO A 74 6.38 2.50 27.28
C PRO A 74 5.39 3.25 28.18
N MET A 75 4.12 3.20 27.83
CA MET A 75 3.06 3.79 28.66
C MET A 75 1.87 2.85 28.77
N MET A 76 1.18 2.87 29.91
CA MET A 76 0.04 2.01 30.21
C MET A 76 -1.08 2.76 30.89
N ARG A 77 -2.29 2.22 30.79
CA ARG A 77 -3.47 2.60 31.57
C ARG A 77 -4.38 1.39 31.74
N ASP A 78 -5.19 1.38 32.79
CA ASP A 78 -6.08 0.24 33.04
C ASP A 78 -7.38 0.35 32.26
N THR A 79 -7.91 1.57 32.10
CA THR A 79 -9.11 1.85 31.30
C THR A 79 -8.88 2.95 30.27
N LEU A 80 -9.74 3.01 29.23
CA LEU A 80 -9.61 4.00 28.16
C LEU A 80 -9.92 5.45 28.60
N ASP A 81 -10.57 5.63 29.76
CA ASP A 81 -10.91 6.94 30.34
C ASP A 81 -9.78 7.50 31.22
N GLU A 82 -8.79 6.68 31.55
CA GLU A 82 -7.63 7.08 32.34
C GLU A 82 -6.50 7.65 31.46
N PRO A 83 -5.67 8.55 32.02
CA PRO A 83 -4.45 9.00 31.37
C PRO A 83 -3.43 7.86 31.32
N PHE A 84 -2.56 7.90 30.31
CA PHE A 84 -1.40 7.02 30.24
C PHE A 84 -0.37 7.38 31.33
N LEU A 85 0.17 6.36 31.99
CA LEU A 85 1.31 6.45 32.90
C LEU A 85 2.54 5.83 32.23
N GLN A 86 3.68 6.50 32.33
CA GLN A 86 4.96 5.94 31.91
C GLN A 86 5.31 4.74 32.80
N VAL A 87 5.74 3.64 32.18
CA VAL A 87 6.16 2.41 32.86
C VAL A 87 7.48 1.91 32.28
N SER A 88 8.12 0.97 32.97
CA SER A 88 9.29 0.28 32.42
C SER A 88 8.92 -0.66 31.27
N TRP A 89 9.89 -1.00 30.42
CA TRP A 89 9.72 -2.05 29.42
C TRP A 89 9.34 -3.40 30.03
N ASP A 90 9.90 -3.73 31.19
CA ASP A 90 9.62 -5.02 31.83
C ASP A 90 8.17 -5.12 32.26
N GLU A 91 7.61 -4.07 32.89
CA GLU A 91 6.20 -4.01 33.27
C GLU A 91 5.27 -4.06 32.04
N ALA A 92 5.59 -3.27 31.00
CA ALA A 92 4.78 -3.24 29.78
C ALA A 92 4.74 -4.61 29.07
N LEU A 93 5.91 -5.25 28.91
CA LEU A 93 6.01 -6.55 28.25
C LEU A 93 5.42 -7.67 29.10
N GLU A 94 5.57 -7.62 30.42
CA GLU A 94 4.94 -8.55 31.33
C GLU A 94 3.40 -8.47 31.21
N ARG A 95 2.83 -7.26 31.19
CA ARG A 95 1.39 -7.06 30.97
C ARG A 95 0.94 -7.64 29.63
N VAL A 96 1.69 -7.42 28.56
CA VAL A 96 1.39 -7.95 27.23
C VAL A 96 1.40 -9.49 27.23
N VAL A 97 2.45 -10.10 27.78
CA VAL A 97 2.61 -11.56 27.86
C VAL A 97 1.51 -12.19 28.70
N GLN A 98 1.20 -11.62 29.87
CA GLN A 98 0.12 -12.09 30.74
C GLN A 98 -1.23 -12.07 30.04
N GLN A 99 -1.53 -11.03 29.25
CA GLN A 99 -2.78 -10.99 28.48
C GLN A 99 -2.82 -11.98 27.34
N ILE A 100 -1.73 -12.14 26.59
CA ILE A 100 -1.62 -13.17 25.57
C ILE A 100 -1.88 -14.55 26.18
N GLN A 101 -1.27 -14.86 27.32
CA GLN A 101 -1.46 -16.13 28.03
C GLN A 101 -2.89 -16.28 28.54
N THR A 102 -3.48 -15.24 29.11
CA THR A 102 -4.86 -15.22 29.61
C THR A 102 -5.85 -15.50 28.48
N VAL A 103 -5.76 -14.78 27.37
CA VAL A 103 -6.64 -14.97 26.20
C VAL A 103 -6.43 -16.35 25.60
N ARG A 104 -5.17 -16.79 25.43
CA ARG A 104 -4.85 -18.12 24.93
C ARG A 104 -5.45 -19.24 25.78
N PHE A 105 -5.44 -19.10 27.12
CA PHE A 105 -6.00 -20.11 28.03
C PHE A 105 -7.54 -20.09 28.08
N THR A 106 -8.14 -18.89 28.01
CA THR A 106 -9.59 -18.73 28.22
C THR A 106 -10.41 -18.83 26.93
N GLN A 107 -9.89 -18.34 25.80
CA GLN A 107 -10.59 -18.25 24.51
C GLN A 107 -9.86 -18.96 23.36
N GLY A 108 -8.59 -19.30 23.55
CA GLY A 108 -7.75 -19.91 22.53
C GLY A 108 -6.97 -18.88 21.69
N PRO A 109 -6.03 -19.35 20.85
CA PRO A 109 -5.12 -18.49 20.10
C PRO A 109 -5.83 -17.66 19.03
N GLU A 110 -6.98 -18.10 18.52
CA GLU A 110 -7.74 -17.37 17.49
C GLU A 110 -8.34 -16.06 18.01
N ALA A 111 -8.39 -15.82 19.33
CA ALA A 111 -8.81 -14.53 19.88
C ALA A 111 -7.67 -13.48 19.92
N ILE A 112 -6.47 -13.83 19.45
CA ILE A 112 -5.27 -12.98 19.42
C ILE A 112 -5.04 -12.51 17.98
N CYS A 113 -5.11 -11.20 17.76
CA CYS A 113 -4.91 -10.60 16.45
C CYS A 113 -3.75 -9.60 16.45
N MET A 114 -3.01 -9.56 15.35
CA MET A 114 -2.05 -8.49 15.07
C MET A 114 -2.38 -7.81 13.74
N TYR A 115 -2.44 -6.48 13.76
CA TYR A 115 -2.64 -5.63 12.60
C TYR A 115 -1.40 -4.78 12.30
N GLY A 116 -0.63 -5.21 11.30
CA GLY A 116 0.64 -4.61 10.91
C GLY A 116 0.59 -3.68 9.71
N SER A 117 1.76 -3.42 9.11
CA SER A 117 1.90 -2.34 8.12
C SER A 117 2.93 -2.60 7.04
N GLY A 118 2.63 -2.24 5.79
CA GLY A 118 3.57 -2.19 4.66
C GLY A 118 4.72 -1.19 4.82
N GLN A 119 4.81 -0.53 5.97
CA GLN A 119 5.90 0.36 6.37
C GLN A 119 6.98 -0.34 7.22
N PHE A 120 6.71 -1.56 7.69
CA PHE A 120 7.69 -2.39 8.35
C PHE A 120 8.91 -2.69 7.46
N GLN A 121 10.04 -2.95 8.09
CA GLN A 121 11.14 -3.66 7.44
C GLN A 121 10.78 -5.15 7.35
N THR A 122 11.42 -5.88 6.44
CA THR A 122 11.08 -7.30 6.18
C THR A 122 11.27 -8.16 7.44
N GLU A 123 12.25 -7.80 8.27
CA GLU A 123 12.56 -8.45 9.55
C GLU A 123 11.41 -8.31 10.55
N ASP A 124 10.77 -7.13 10.63
CA ASP A 124 9.62 -6.92 11.52
C ASP A 124 8.44 -7.81 11.09
N TYR A 125 8.17 -7.86 9.78
CA TYR A 125 7.13 -8.73 9.20
C TYR A 125 7.39 -10.20 9.52
N TYR A 126 8.63 -10.63 9.34
CA TYR A 126 9.03 -12.01 9.53
C TYR A 126 8.88 -12.47 10.98
N LEU A 127 9.31 -11.64 11.94
CA LEU A 127 9.19 -11.94 13.38
C LEU A 127 7.75 -11.90 13.86
N ALA A 128 6.97 -10.91 13.41
CA ALA A 128 5.54 -10.83 13.71
C ALA A 128 4.80 -12.12 13.32
N GLN A 129 5.02 -12.60 12.09
CA GLN A 129 4.32 -13.79 11.63
C GLN A 129 4.91 -15.10 12.18
N LYS A 130 6.22 -15.17 12.48
CA LYS A 130 6.80 -16.30 13.23
C LYS A 130 6.20 -16.42 14.64
N LEU A 131 5.99 -15.29 15.30
CA LEU A 131 5.31 -15.22 16.61
C LEU A 131 3.86 -15.68 16.54
N LEU A 132 3.06 -15.08 15.66
CA LEU A 132 1.62 -15.36 15.61
C LEU A 132 1.35 -16.77 15.06
N LYS A 133 1.87 -17.07 13.86
CA LYS A 133 1.53 -18.31 13.13
C LYS A 133 2.28 -19.51 13.65
N GLY A 134 3.58 -19.35 13.87
CA GLY A 134 4.44 -20.43 14.35
C GLY A 134 4.26 -20.70 15.84
N CYS A 135 4.45 -19.69 16.68
CA CYS A 135 4.57 -19.92 18.12
C CYS A 135 3.22 -19.94 18.85
N LEU A 136 2.38 -18.92 18.58
CA LEU A 136 1.03 -18.83 19.16
C LEU A 136 0.02 -19.75 18.47
N GLY A 137 0.27 -20.13 17.22
CA GLY A 137 -0.56 -21.08 16.47
C GLY A 137 -1.83 -20.48 15.87
N THR A 138 -1.90 -19.15 15.69
CA THR A 138 -3.01 -18.49 15.00
C THR A 138 -2.52 -17.81 13.73
N ASN A 139 -3.34 -17.85 12.68
CA ASN A 139 -3.05 -17.15 11.44
C ASN A 139 -3.55 -15.69 11.43
N ASN A 140 -4.01 -15.16 12.57
CA ASN A 140 -4.57 -13.81 12.73
C ASN A 140 -3.50 -12.70 12.74
N PHE A 141 -2.70 -12.68 11.69
CA PHE A 141 -1.82 -11.58 11.34
C PHE A 141 -2.15 -11.07 9.95
N ASP A 142 -2.67 -9.84 9.88
CA ASP A 142 -2.92 -9.13 8.62
C ASP A 142 -2.26 -7.75 8.69
N ALA A 143 -2.12 -7.10 7.54
CA ALA A 143 -1.48 -5.79 7.46
C ALA A 143 -2.31 -4.83 6.60
N ASN A 144 -2.06 -3.53 6.71
CA ASN A 144 -2.69 -2.53 5.84
C ASN A 144 -2.43 -2.73 4.33
N SER A 145 -1.50 -3.61 3.95
CA SER A 145 -1.40 -4.18 2.61
C SER A 145 -2.72 -4.77 2.10
N ARG A 146 -3.58 -5.29 3.01
CA ARG A 146 -4.97 -5.71 2.75
C ARG A 146 -5.80 -4.62 2.07
N LEU A 147 -5.66 -3.39 2.55
CA LEU A 147 -6.39 -2.24 2.04
C LEU A 147 -5.83 -1.71 0.71
N CYS A 148 -4.69 -2.24 0.26
CA CYS A 148 -3.87 -1.61 -0.78
C CYS A 148 -3.59 -2.54 -1.97
N MET A 149 -2.92 -3.67 -1.74
CA MET A 149 -2.35 -4.49 -2.81
C MET A 149 -3.01 -5.85 -3.00
N SER A 150 -3.92 -6.27 -2.11
CA SER A 150 -4.47 -7.64 -2.14
C SER A 150 -5.15 -7.98 -3.46
N SER A 151 -5.87 -7.05 -4.10
CA SER A 151 -6.49 -7.29 -5.41
C SER A 151 -5.47 -7.53 -6.52
N ALA A 152 -4.34 -6.81 -6.50
CA ALA A 152 -3.25 -7.03 -7.44
C ALA A 152 -2.58 -8.40 -7.22
N VAL A 153 -2.36 -8.78 -5.95
CA VAL A 153 -1.83 -10.09 -5.56
C VAL A 153 -2.72 -11.22 -6.06
N ALA A 154 -4.01 -11.17 -5.74
CA ALA A 154 -4.96 -12.18 -6.17
C ALA A 154 -5.04 -12.25 -7.70
N GLY A 155 -5.02 -11.11 -8.40
CA GLY A 155 -4.97 -11.07 -9.85
C GLY A 155 -3.73 -11.73 -10.45
N TYR A 156 -2.54 -11.45 -9.90
CA TYR A 156 -1.30 -12.10 -10.34
C TYR A 156 -1.30 -13.60 -10.04
N ILE A 157 -1.69 -14.03 -8.84
CA ILE A 157 -1.74 -15.45 -8.48
C ILE A 157 -2.71 -16.21 -9.39
N GLN A 158 -3.91 -15.67 -9.63
CA GLN A 158 -4.90 -16.34 -10.48
C GLN A 158 -4.50 -16.37 -11.96
N SER A 159 -3.69 -15.40 -12.42
CA SER A 159 -3.28 -15.31 -13.83
C SER A 159 -1.96 -16.03 -14.12
N PHE A 160 -0.98 -15.96 -13.20
CA PHE A 160 0.41 -16.41 -13.39
C PHE A 160 0.87 -17.45 -12.37
N GLY A 161 0.01 -17.82 -11.40
CA GLY A 161 0.30 -18.82 -10.37
C GLY A 161 1.15 -18.32 -9.19
N SER A 162 1.64 -17.08 -9.22
CA SER A 162 2.35 -16.47 -8.10
C SER A 162 2.19 -14.96 -8.05
N ASP A 163 2.54 -14.39 -6.92
CA ASP A 163 2.76 -12.95 -6.76
C ASP A 163 4.16 -12.57 -7.27
N GLY A 164 4.39 -11.27 -7.45
CA GLY A 164 5.59 -10.71 -8.07
C GLY A 164 5.23 -10.06 -9.40
N PRO A 165 5.32 -8.71 -9.51
CA PRO A 165 5.12 -8.05 -10.79
C PRO A 165 6.06 -8.63 -11.85
N PRO A 166 5.66 -8.82 -13.12
CA PRO A 166 6.56 -9.32 -14.14
C PRO A 166 7.59 -8.29 -14.64
N CYS A 167 7.25 -7.00 -14.53
CA CYS A 167 8.01 -5.88 -15.08
C CYS A 167 9.11 -5.37 -14.14
N CYS A 168 9.95 -4.45 -14.64
CA CYS A 168 10.90 -3.67 -13.85
C CYS A 168 10.86 -2.18 -14.29
N TYR A 169 11.48 -1.26 -13.55
CA TYR A 169 11.44 0.17 -13.90
C TYR A 169 12.25 0.52 -15.16
N GLU A 170 13.11 -0.37 -15.66
CA GLU A 170 13.71 -0.19 -16.99
C GLU A 170 12.63 -0.16 -18.09
N ASP A 171 11.51 -0.85 -17.90
CA ASP A 171 10.42 -0.90 -18.89
C ASP A 171 9.79 0.48 -19.15
N LEU A 172 9.87 1.40 -18.18
CA LEU A 172 9.43 2.80 -18.33
C LEU A 172 10.21 3.54 -19.42
N ASP A 173 11.46 3.13 -19.66
CA ASP A 173 12.38 3.75 -20.62
C ASP A 173 12.32 3.03 -21.99
N LEU A 174 11.55 1.94 -22.11
CA LEU A 174 11.55 1.04 -23.28
C LEU A 174 10.17 0.85 -23.94
N THR A 175 9.09 1.18 -23.22
CA THR A 175 7.70 1.08 -23.71
C THR A 175 7.42 2.01 -24.88
N ASP A 176 6.52 1.59 -25.78
CA ASP A 176 5.96 2.42 -26.85
C ASP A 176 4.47 2.75 -26.63
N CYS A 177 3.80 2.13 -25.66
CA CYS A 177 2.49 2.54 -25.16
C CYS A 177 2.39 2.32 -23.65
N ALA A 178 2.26 3.42 -22.91
CA ALA A 178 2.01 3.42 -21.49
C ALA A 178 0.51 3.53 -21.22
N PHE A 179 -0.08 2.50 -20.61
CA PHE A 179 -1.49 2.45 -20.23
C PHE A 179 -1.64 2.60 -18.72
N LEU A 180 -1.92 3.81 -18.25
CA LEU A 180 -2.07 4.10 -16.82
C LEU A 180 -3.56 4.04 -16.47
N ILE A 181 -3.96 3.15 -15.55
CA ILE A 181 -5.36 3.01 -15.13
C ILE A 181 -5.50 3.05 -13.61
N GLY A 182 -6.40 3.88 -13.11
CA GLY A 182 -6.66 4.00 -11.67
C GLY A 182 -5.43 4.43 -10.87
N THR A 183 -4.56 5.27 -11.45
CA THR A 183 -3.33 5.74 -10.82
C THR A 183 -3.04 7.21 -11.11
N ASN A 184 -2.75 7.98 -10.06
CA ASN A 184 -2.16 9.32 -10.17
C ASN A 184 -0.67 9.24 -9.86
N THR A 185 0.08 8.64 -10.78
CA THR A 185 1.52 8.36 -10.62
C THR A 185 2.33 9.62 -10.39
N ALA A 186 1.94 10.77 -10.96
CA ALA A 186 2.59 12.06 -10.75
C ALA A 186 2.65 12.48 -9.27
N GLU A 187 1.59 12.20 -8.50
CA GLU A 187 1.52 12.57 -7.09
C GLU A 187 1.93 11.43 -6.15
N CYS A 188 1.55 10.21 -6.50
CA CYS A 188 1.70 9.02 -5.66
C CYS A 188 3.08 8.36 -5.82
N HIS A 189 3.64 8.36 -7.04
CA HIS A 189 4.93 7.76 -7.38
C HIS A 189 5.78 8.69 -8.28
N PRO A 190 6.10 9.90 -7.82
CA PRO A 190 6.55 10.99 -8.70
C PRO A 190 7.79 10.67 -9.52
N ILE A 191 8.71 9.88 -8.96
CA ILE A 191 9.99 9.58 -9.61
C ILE A 191 9.83 8.68 -10.83
N ILE A 192 8.99 7.64 -10.75
CA ILE A 192 8.72 6.79 -11.92
C ILE A 192 7.86 7.51 -12.95
N PHE A 193 6.94 8.39 -12.53
CA PHE A 193 6.21 9.24 -13.46
C PHE A 193 7.15 10.19 -14.20
N ASN A 194 8.11 10.82 -13.51
CA ASN A 194 9.10 11.69 -14.13
C ASN A 194 9.96 10.94 -15.16
N ARG A 195 10.34 9.68 -14.89
CA ARG A 195 11.05 8.82 -15.85
C ARG A 195 10.19 8.58 -17.09
N LEU A 196 8.97 8.10 -16.91
CA LEU A 196 8.05 7.80 -18.01
C LEU A 196 7.70 9.05 -18.83
N ALA A 197 7.36 10.16 -18.18
CA ALA A 197 7.04 11.43 -18.84
C ALA A 197 8.25 11.98 -19.63
N LYS A 198 9.48 11.78 -19.13
CA LYS A 198 10.70 12.14 -19.86
C LYS A 198 10.89 11.26 -21.09
N HIS A 199 10.67 9.95 -20.98
CA HIS A 199 10.71 9.01 -22.11
C HIS A 199 9.68 9.36 -23.17
N HIS A 200 8.42 9.52 -22.77
CA HIS A 200 7.30 9.94 -23.63
C HIS A 200 7.58 11.26 -24.36
N LYS A 201 8.03 12.30 -23.64
CA LYS A 201 8.34 13.60 -24.24
C LYS A 201 9.45 13.52 -25.29
N LYS A 202 10.46 12.65 -25.08
CA LYS A 202 11.58 12.47 -26.01
C LYS A 202 11.21 11.66 -27.25
N ASN A 203 10.21 10.79 -27.14
CA ASN A 203 9.87 9.81 -28.16
C ASN A 203 8.41 9.98 -28.61
N ARG A 204 8.18 10.77 -29.66
CA ARG A 204 6.82 11.15 -30.13
C ARG A 204 5.94 9.97 -30.57
N HIS A 205 6.55 8.83 -30.89
CA HIS A 205 5.84 7.59 -31.22
C HIS A 205 5.23 6.93 -29.98
N VAL A 206 5.82 7.15 -28.78
CA VAL A 206 5.31 6.61 -27.52
C VAL A 206 3.96 7.24 -27.22
N LYS A 207 2.95 6.41 -26.92
CA LYS A 207 1.61 6.87 -26.53
C LYS A 207 1.40 6.70 -25.04
N MET A 208 0.78 7.69 -24.42
CA MET A 208 0.38 7.64 -23.02
C MET A 208 -1.14 7.76 -22.92
N ILE A 209 -1.79 6.70 -22.44
CA ILE A 209 -3.21 6.66 -22.13
C ILE A 209 -3.35 6.72 -20.61
N VAL A 210 -4.23 7.59 -20.12
CA VAL A 210 -4.56 7.67 -18.69
C VAL A 210 -6.07 7.47 -18.52
N VAL A 211 -6.45 6.45 -17.74
CA VAL A 211 -7.82 6.13 -17.38
C VAL A 211 -8.04 6.51 -15.91
N ASP A 212 -8.73 7.61 -15.69
CA ASP A 212 -9.00 8.17 -14.37
C ASP A 212 -10.23 9.11 -14.47
N PRO A 213 -11.27 8.96 -13.64
CA PRO A 213 -12.41 9.90 -13.62
C PRO A 213 -12.00 11.36 -13.36
N ARG A 214 -10.80 11.57 -12.78
CA ARG A 214 -10.17 12.87 -12.56
C ARG A 214 -9.07 13.13 -13.59
N ARG A 215 -9.03 14.34 -14.12
CA ARG A 215 -7.92 14.87 -14.92
C ARG A 215 -6.78 15.30 -14.00
N THR A 216 -6.11 14.31 -13.43
CA THR A 216 -4.96 14.49 -12.53
C THR A 216 -3.73 15.05 -13.26
N PRO A 217 -2.67 15.49 -12.54
CA PRO A 217 -1.40 15.87 -13.18
C PRO A 217 -0.78 14.76 -14.04
N THR A 218 -1.14 13.51 -13.78
CA THR A 218 -0.81 12.37 -14.64
C THR A 218 -1.57 12.44 -15.97
N ALA A 219 -2.89 12.61 -15.92
CA ALA A 219 -3.75 12.73 -17.10
C ALA A 219 -3.45 13.97 -17.96
N GLU A 220 -2.98 15.07 -17.36
CA GLU A 220 -2.56 16.27 -18.09
C GLU A 220 -1.41 16.05 -19.08
N LYS A 221 -0.60 14.99 -18.88
CA LYS A 221 0.51 14.63 -19.77
C LYS A 221 0.14 13.58 -20.83
N ALA A 222 -1.07 13.03 -20.76
CA ALA A 222 -1.50 11.94 -21.63
C ALA A 222 -1.81 12.40 -23.06
N ASP A 223 -1.59 11.52 -24.05
CA ASP A 223 -2.12 11.68 -25.42
C ASP A 223 -3.63 11.41 -25.47
N LEU A 224 -4.12 10.62 -24.53
CA LEU A 224 -5.54 10.27 -24.37
C LEU A 224 -5.86 10.15 -22.87
N HIS A 225 -6.79 10.97 -22.39
CA HIS A 225 -7.38 10.84 -21.07
C HIS A 225 -8.79 10.27 -21.21
N LEU A 226 -9.05 9.12 -20.59
CA LEU A 226 -10.35 8.49 -20.52
C LEU A 226 -10.95 8.73 -19.13
N ALA A 227 -11.85 9.71 -19.04
CA ALA A 227 -12.56 10.06 -17.82
C ALA A 227 -13.79 9.15 -17.63
N ILE A 228 -13.56 7.85 -17.47
CA ILE A 228 -14.65 6.88 -17.32
C ILE A 228 -15.45 7.11 -16.04
N LYS A 229 -16.73 6.72 -16.03
CA LYS A 229 -17.52 6.66 -14.80
C LYS A 229 -16.90 5.67 -13.82
N PRO A 230 -16.81 5.99 -12.51
CA PRO A 230 -16.31 5.04 -11.53
C PRO A 230 -17.07 3.70 -11.59
N GLY A 231 -16.33 2.59 -11.60
CA GLY A 231 -16.91 1.24 -11.64
C GLY A 231 -16.98 0.60 -13.01
N THR A 232 -16.74 1.33 -14.11
CA THR A 232 -16.86 0.80 -15.48
C THR A 232 -15.52 0.36 -16.09
N ASP A 233 -14.55 0.01 -15.25
CA ASP A 233 -13.20 -0.39 -15.69
C ASP A 233 -13.23 -1.67 -16.53
N ILE A 234 -14.04 -2.66 -16.13
CA ILE A 234 -14.19 -3.94 -16.84
C ILE A 234 -14.85 -3.70 -18.21
N ASP A 235 -15.87 -2.83 -18.29
CA ASP A 235 -16.50 -2.44 -19.55
C ASP A 235 -15.48 -1.87 -20.54
N LEU A 236 -14.63 -0.94 -20.07
CA LEU A 236 -13.58 -0.33 -20.90
C LEU A 236 -12.61 -1.39 -21.42
N LEU A 237 -12.08 -2.23 -20.53
CA LEU A 237 -11.04 -3.21 -20.86
C LEU A 237 -11.57 -4.30 -21.80
N ASN A 238 -12.78 -4.80 -21.56
CA ASN A 238 -13.43 -5.75 -22.47
C ASN A 238 -13.79 -5.09 -23.81
N GLY A 239 -14.18 -3.82 -23.83
CA GLY A 239 -14.41 -3.08 -25.07
C GLY A 239 -13.14 -2.89 -25.90
N ILE A 240 -12.00 -2.65 -25.26
CA ILE A 240 -10.69 -2.62 -25.93
C ILE A 240 -10.40 -4.00 -26.52
N ALA A 241 -10.58 -5.08 -25.75
CA ALA A 241 -10.36 -6.44 -26.22
C ALA A 241 -11.25 -6.81 -27.40
N HIS A 242 -12.54 -6.45 -27.35
CA HIS A 242 -13.50 -6.63 -28.44
C HIS A 242 -12.99 -6.03 -29.76
N LEU A 243 -12.51 -4.78 -29.70
CA LEU A 243 -11.95 -4.10 -30.87
C LEU A 243 -10.65 -4.75 -31.36
N LEU A 244 -9.75 -5.14 -30.46
CA LEU A 244 -8.51 -5.85 -30.82
C LEU A 244 -8.81 -7.18 -31.51
N MET A 245 -9.78 -7.94 -31.01
CA MET A 245 -10.24 -9.19 -31.63
C MET A 245 -10.78 -8.92 -33.03
N ARG A 246 -11.71 -7.97 -33.16
CA ARG A 246 -12.33 -7.59 -34.44
C ARG A 246 -11.30 -7.12 -35.48
N TRP A 247 -10.21 -6.48 -35.05
CA TRP A 247 -9.15 -5.99 -35.93
C TRP A 247 -8.02 -6.99 -36.18
N GLY A 248 -8.09 -8.20 -35.64
CA GLY A 248 -7.02 -9.20 -35.76
C GLY A 248 -5.72 -8.78 -35.06
N LYS A 249 -5.82 -8.01 -33.97
CA LYS A 249 -4.68 -7.50 -33.18
C LYS A 249 -4.48 -8.31 -31.91
N PHE A 250 -4.19 -9.60 -32.08
CA PHE A 250 -3.87 -10.54 -31.00
C PHE A 250 -2.75 -11.49 -31.43
N ASP A 251 -2.11 -12.14 -30.46
CA ASP A 251 -0.99 -13.08 -30.70
C ASP A 251 -1.49 -14.53 -30.54
N SER A 252 -1.97 -15.13 -31.64
CA SER A 252 -2.58 -16.46 -31.61
C SER A 252 -1.60 -17.55 -31.17
N ILE A 253 -0.33 -17.47 -31.59
CA ILE A 253 0.69 -18.45 -31.22
C ILE A 253 0.94 -18.37 -29.71
N PHE A 254 1.13 -17.17 -29.17
CA PHE A 254 1.31 -17.00 -27.73
C PHE A 254 0.08 -17.50 -26.94
N ILE A 255 -1.14 -17.19 -27.40
CA ILE A 255 -2.37 -17.67 -26.76
C ILE A 255 -2.38 -19.21 -26.72
N ASP A 256 -2.18 -19.86 -27.87
CA ASP A 256 -2.29 -21.31 -28.01
C ASP A 256 -1.20 -22.08 -27.27
N GLU A 257 0.02 -21.54 -27.20
CA GLU A 257 1.16 -22.22 -26.58
C GLU A 257 1.31 -21.90 -25.08
N CYS A 258 1.03 -20.65 -24.68
CA CYS A 258 1.45 -20.14 -23.36
C CYS A 258 0.28 -19.82 -22.42
N THR A 259 -0.98 -19.92 -22.87
CA THR A 259 -2.14 -19.49 -22.06
C THR A 259 -3.26 -20.53 -21.98
N GLN A 260 -4.24 -20.36 -21.10
CA GLN A 260 -5.44 -21.18 -20.99
C GLN A 260 -6.70 -20.31 -20.87
N ASN A 261 -7.86 -20.91 -21.14
CA ASN A 261 -9.20 -20.32 -20.98
C ASN A 261 -9.47 -19.11 -21.89
N PHE A 262 -8.78 -19.00 -23.03
CA PHE A 262 -9.08 -17.96 -24.01
C PHE A 262 -10.48 -18.07 -24.62
N PRO A 263 -11.05 -19.25 -24.92
CA PRO A 263 -12.41 -19.36 -25.47
C PRO A 263 -13.48 -18.65 -24.63
N ASP A 264 -13.50 -18.87 -23.31
CA ASP A 264 -14.43 -18.21 -22.39
C ASP A 264 -14.25 -16.69 -22.40
N TYR A 265 -13.00 -16.22 -22.53
CA TYR A 265 -12.71 -14.80 -22.64
C TYR A 265 -13.12 -14.22 -24.01
N ALA A 266 -12.97 -14.98 -25.09
CA ALA A 266 -13.43 -14.57 -26.42
C ALA A 266 -14.95 -14.43 -26.46
N GLU A 267 -15.69 -15.36 -25.85
CA GLU A 267 -17.15 -15.28 -25.72
C GLU A 267 -17.57 -14.03 -24.94
N ILE A 268 -16.94 -13.76 -23.79
CA ILE A 268 -17.41 -12.65 -22.95
C ILE A 268 -17.23 -11.27 -23.58
N ILE A 269 -16.15 -11.07 -24.37
CA ILE A 269 -15.88 -9.77 -25.00
C ILE A 269 -16.85 -9.47 -26.16
N GLU A 270 -17.57 -10.45 -26.70
CA GLU A 270 -18.63 -10.20 -27.70
C GLU A 270 -19.77 -9.34 -27.13
N HIS A 271 -20.01 -9.42 -25.83
CA HIS A 271 -21.01 -8.62 -25.13
C HIS A 271 -20.61 -7.16 -24.88
N TYR A 272 -19.44 -6.72 -25.37
CA TYR A 272 -18.92 -5.36 -25.16
C TYR A 272 -18.70 -4.61 -26.48
N PRO A 273 -19.74 -4.46 -27.33
CA PRO A 273 -19.61 -3.66 -28.54
C PRO A 273 -19.33 -2.18 -28.21
N PRO A 274 -18.62 -1.44 -29.09
CA PRO A 274 -18.11 -0.11 -28.78
C PRO A 274 -19.16 0.91 -28.31
N GLU A 275 -20.37 0.87 -28.88
CA GLU A 275 -21.45 1.80 -28.55
C GLU A 275 -21.99 1.58 -27.13
N LEU A 276 -22.08 0.33 -26.69
CA LEU A 276 -22.49 -0.03 -25.33
C LEU A 276 -21.43 0.42 -24.33
N VAL A 277 -20.16 0.09 -24.61
CA VAL A 277 -19.03 0.44 -23.73
C VAL A 277 -18.89 1.95 -23.58
N ALA A 278 -18.93 2.69 -24.69
CA ALA A 278 -18.84 4.14 -24.69
C ALA A 278 -19.95 4.77 -23.81
N ARG A 279 -21.19 4.29 -23.94
CA ARG A 279 -22.33 4.75 -23.13
C ARG A 279 -22.16 4.43 -21.64
N ASN A 280 -21.76 3.19 -21.31
CA ASN A 280 -21.56 2.76 -19.93
C ASN A 280 -20.46 3.59 -19.27
N CYS A 281 -19.28 3.64 -19.90
CA CYS A 281 -18.12 4.37 -19.43
C CYS A 281 -18.32 5.89 -19.43
N GLY A 282 -19.25 6.43 -20.22
CA GLY A 282 -19.42 7.88 -20.36
C GLY A 282 -18.32 8.55 -21.18
N ILE A 283 -17.76 7.83 -22.16
CA ILE A 283 -16.77 8.32 -23.13
C ILE A 283 -17.33 8.21 -24.55
N SER A 284 -16.64 8.75 -25.54
CA SER A 284 -17.01 8.57 -26.95
C SER A 284 -16.49 7.24 -27.52
N VAL A 285 -17.17 6.71 -28.54
CA VAL A 285 -16.69 5.54 -29.31
C VAL A 285 -15.30 5.80 -29.90
N ASN A 286 -15.06 7.01 -30.42
CA ASN A 286 -13.77 7.39 -30.97
C ASN A 286 -12.64 7.36 -29.93
N GLU A 287 -12.90 7.75 -28.68
CA GLU A 287 -11.92 7.63 -27.59
C GLU A 287 -11.59 6.17 -27.26
N LEU A 288 -12.61 5.30 -27.21
CA LEU A 288 -12.44 3.86 -27.01
C LEU A 288 -11.62 3.24 -28.16
N GLU A 289 -11.98 3.53 -29.41
CA GLU A 289 -11.25 3.06 -30.59
C GLU A 289 -9.82 3.57 -30.62
N LYS A 290 -9.58 4.82 -30.21
CA LYS A 290 -8.24 5.39 -30.13
C LYS A 290 -7.39 4.68 -29.08
N ALA A 291 -7.96 4.33 -27.91
CA ALA A 291 -7.28 3.54 -26.90
C ALA A 291 -6.91 2.15 -27.41
N ALA A 292 -7.86 1.45 -28.04
CA ALA A 292 -7.62 0.14 -28.64
C ALA A 292 -6.59 0.20 -29.77
N ARG A 293 -6.58 1.28 -30.56
CA ARG A 293 -5.61 1.49 -31.64
C ARG A 293 -4.20 1.69 -31.10
N TYR A 294 -4.03 2.58 -30.12
CA TYR A 294 -2.76 2.78 -29.44
C TYR A 294 -2.24 1.50 -28.79
N TRP A 295 -3.12 0.64 -28.27
CA TRP A 295 -2.72 -0.68 -27.78
C TRP A 295 -2.29 -1.62 -28.92
N GLY A 296 -3.15 -1.83 -29.92
CA GLY A 296 -2.97 -2.82 -30.97
C GLY A 296 -1.93 -2.49 -32.04
N GLU A 297 -1.51 -1.22 -32.15
CA GLU A 297 -0.40 -0.80 -33.02
C GLU A 297 0.96 -0.82 -32.30
N SER A 298 0.96 -0.94 -30.97
CA SER A 298 2.16 -0.95 -30.14
C SER A 298 2.78 -2.34 -30.01
N LYS A 299 4.11 -2.37 -29.91
CA LYS A 299 4.86 -3.63 -29.70
C LYS A 299 5.22 -3.86 -28.24
N ARG A 300 5.17 -2.82 -27.41
CA ARG A 300 5.65 -2.82 -26.03
C ARG A 300 4.68 -2.04 -25.15
N VAL A 301 3.56 -2.69 -24.84
CA VAL A 301 2.53 -2.10 -23.98
C VAL A 301 2.88 -2.35 -22.52
N LEU A 302 3.08 -1.26 -21.78
CA LEU A 302 3.31 -1.27 -20.33
C LEU A 302 2.09 -0.69 -19.63
N SER A 303 1.38 -1.52 -18.88
CA SER A 303 0.29 -1.03 -18.03
C SER A 303 0.79 -0.72 -16.64
N LEU A 304 0.34 0.41 -16.08
CA LEU A 304 0.62 0.81 -14.70
C LEU A 304 -0.69 1.07 -14.00
N TRP A 305 -0.93 0.42 -12.86
CA TRP A 305 -2.14 0.64 -12.08
C TRP A 305 -1.89 0.71 -10.59
N SER A 306 -2.86 1.25 -9.87
CA SER A 306 -2.83 1.32 -8.41
C SER A 306 -4.26 1.29 -7.84
N MET A 307 -4.57 2.16 -6.88
CA MET A 307 -5.74 2.03 -6.03
C MET A 307 -7.08 2.22 -6.74
N GLY A 308 -7.15 2.93 -7.86
CA GLY A 308 -8.41 3.07 -8.64
C GLY A 308 -8.91 1.73 -9.18
N VAL A 309 -8.00 0.79 -9.41
CA VAL A 309 -8.31 -0.60 -9.77
C VAL A 309 -8.45 -1.47 -8.52
N ASN A 310 -7.47 -1.40 -7.60
CA ASN A 310 -7.38 -2.38 -6.50
C ASN A 310 -8.47 -2.20 -5.42
N GLN A 311 -8.80 -0.96 -5.06
CA GLN A 311 -9.76 -0.63 -3.99
C GLN A 311 -11.19 -0.60 -4.54
N SER A 312 -11.65 -1.78 -4.94
CA SER A 312 -12.97 -2.03 -5.53
C SER A 312 -13.49 -3.40 -5.10
N SER A 313 -14.80 -3.54 -5.02
CA SER A 313 -15.49 -4.82 -4.87
C SER A 313 -15.22 -5.78 -6.04
N GLU A 314 -14.83 -5.23 -7.19
CA GLU A 314 -14.40 -6.00 -8.37
C GLU A 314 -12.88 -5.96 -8.56
N GLY A 315 -12.10 -5.61 -7.53
CA GLY A 315 -10.66 -5.32 -7.66
C GLY A 315 -9.86 -6.44 -8.34
N THR A 316 -10.01 -7.69 -7.90
CA THR A 316 -9.33 -8.84 -8.54
C THR A 316 -9.80 -9.04 -9.98
N ALA A 317 -11.09 -8.90 -10.25
CA ALA A 317 -11.65 -9.04 -11.60
C ALA A 317 -11.08 -7.97 -12.55
N LYS A 318 -11.03 -6.70 -12.12
CA LYS A 318 -10.44 -5.59 -12.88
C LYS A 318 -8.96 -5.85 -13.22
N VAL A 319 -8.17 -6.32 -12.24
CA VAL A 319 -6.76 -6.67 -12.47
C VAL A 319 -6.64 -7.79 -13.51
N ARG A 320 -7.45 -8.84 -13.40
CA ARG A 320 -7.42 -9.95 -14.36
C ARG A 320 -7.86 -9.52 -15.76
N THR A 321 -8.88 -8.68 -15.88
CA THR A 321 -9.30 -8.14 -17.17
C THR A 321 -8.21 -7.28 -17.82
N LEU A 322 -7.44 -6.52 -17.04
CA LEU A 322 -6.27 -5.80 -17.56
C LEU A 322 -5.17 -6.76 -18.02
N ILE A 323 -4.88 -7.80 -17.23
CA ILE A 323 -3.90 -8.84 -17.58
C ILE A 323 -4.32 -9.58 -18.85
N ASN A 324 -5.61 -9.84 -19.07
CA ASN A 324 -6.10 -10.49 -20.30
C ASN A 324 -5.66 -9.74 -21.55
N LEU A 325 -5.66 -8.40 -21.56
CA LEU A 325 -5.18 -7.63 -22.71
C LEU A 325 -3.69 -7.88 -22.99
N HIS A 326 -2.88 -8.01 -21.93
CA HIS A 326 -1.47 -8.37 -22.08
C HIS A 326 -1.30 -9.79 -22.61
N LEU A 327 -2.07 -10.75 -22.10
CA LEU A 327 -2.04 -12.13 -22.58
C LEU A 327 -2.50 -12.24 -24.03
N MET A 328 -3.60 -11.56 -24.38
CA MET A 328 -4.17 -11.55 -25.73
C MET A 328 -3.19 -11.00 -26.77
N THR A 329 -2.32 -10.07 -26.37
CA THR A 329 -1.38 -9.39 -27.26
C THR A 329 0.08 -9.81 -27.06
N GLY A 330 0.33 -10.84 -26.25
CA GLY A 330 1.69 -11.32 -25.95
C GLY A 330 2.61 -10.26 -25.31
N ASN A 331 2.06 -9.25 -24.64
CA ASN A 331 2.81 -8.16 -23.99
C ASN A 331 3.19 -8.54 -22.54
N ILE A 332 4.01 -9.57 -22.36
CA ILE A 332 4.56 -10.02 -21.06
C ILE A 332 5.93 -10.67 -21.28
N GLY A 333 6.80 -10.65 -20.26
CA GLY A 333 8.14 -11.25 -20.35
C GLY A 333 9.09 -10.55 -21.33
N LYS A 334 8.73 -9.35 -21.81
CA LYS A 334 9.44 -8.61 -22.86
C LYS A 334 9.88 -7.21 -22.37
N PRO A 335 11.03 -6.69 -22.81
CA PRO A 335 11.44 -5.33 -22.46
C PRO A 335 10.45 -4.26 -22.92
N GLY A 336 10.07 -3.39 -21.99
CA GLY A 336 9.09 -2.32 -22.22
C GLY A 336 7.63 -2.76 -22.15
N ALA A 337 7.34 -4.02 -21.79
CA ALA A 337 6.00 -4.57 -21.84
C ALA A 337 5.62 -5.33 -20.56
N GLY A 338 4.35 -5.25 -20.19
CA GLY A 338 3.75 -6.09 -19.15
C GLY A 338 2.79 -5.36 -18.22
N PRO A 339 2.03 -6.14 -17.43
CA PRO A 339 1.15 -5.62 -16.42
C PRO A 339 1.95 -5.29 -15.15
N PHE A 340 2.16 -4.00 -14.86
CA PHE A 340 2.94 -3.54 -13.72
C PHE A 340 2.09 -2.82 -12.65
N SER A 341 1.73 -3.55 -11.59
CA SER A 341 1.12 -2.98 -10.38
C SER A 341 2.09 -2.06 -9.64
N LEU A 342 1.66 -0.83 -9.34
CA LEU A 342 2.42 0.12 -8.54
C LEU A 342 2.11 -0.04 -7.05
N THR A 343 3.08 -0.58 -6.31
CA THR A 343 2.96 -0.77 -4.85
C THR A 343 2.94 0.57 -4.12
N GLY A 344 1.98 0.74 -3.21
CA GLY A 344 1.78 2.00 -2.49
C GLY A 344 2.83 2.26 -1.41
N GLN A 345 2.92 1.36 -0.43
CA GLN A 345 3.79 1.46 0.76
C GLN A 345 5.21 0.96 0.49
N PRO A 346 6.21 1.41 1.29
CA PRO A 346 7.61 1.27 0.92
C PRO A 346 8.08 -0.18 0.93
N ASN A 347 7.44 -1.03 1.73
CA ASN A 347 7.78 -2.43 1.89
C ASN A 347 6.56 -3.37 1.91
N ALA A 348 5.43 -2.96 1.31
CA ALA A 348 4.30 -3.86 1.17
C ALA A 348 4.65 -5.10 0.33
N MET A 349 5.67 -5.01 -0.53
CA MET A 349 6.21 -6.18 -1.24
C MET A 349 6.98 -7.10 -0.29
N GLY A 350 7.95 -6.59 0.49
CA GLY A 350 8.66 -7.39 1.50
C GLY A 350 7.75 -8.04 2.53
N GLY A 351 6.66 -7.37 2.91
CA GLY A 351 5.63 -7.96 3.75
C GLY A 351 4.95 -9.18 3.14
N ARG A 352 4.66 -9.17 1.83
CA ARG A 352 4.07 -10.34 1.15
C ARG A 352 5.08 -11.48 1.01
N GLU A 353 6.33 -11.16 0.75
CA GLU A 353 7.44 -12.12 0.68
C GLU A 353 7.65 -12.82 2.04
N ALA A 354 7.58 -12.06 3.13
CA ALA A 354 7.72 -12.53 4.50
C ALA A 354 6.44 -13.19 5.10
N GLY A 355 5.34 -13.31 4.35
CA GLY A 355 4.12 -13.97 4.83
C GLY A 355 3.18 -13.09 5.67
N GLY A 356 3.23 -11.77 5.51
CA GLY A 356 2.53 -10.76 6.31
C GLY A 356 1.05 -10.53 6.01
N LEU A 357 0.30 -11.58 5.64
CA LEU A 357 -1.17 -11.57 5.52
C LEU A 357 -1.76 -12.88 6.07
N ALA A 358 -3.04 -12.85 6.45
CA ALA A 358 -3.67 -13.92 7.24
C ALA A 358 -3.76 -15.31 6.55
N HIS A 359 -3.48 -15.39 5.25
CA HIS A 359 -3.64 -16.60 4.43
C HIS A 359 -2.33 -17.11 3.80
N ILE A 360 -1.22 -16.40 4.00
CA ILE A 360 0.08 -16.71 3.38
C ILE A 360 1.16 -17.04 4.41
N LEU A 361 2.24 -17.65 3.96
CA LEU A 361 3.46 -17.95 4.72
C LEU A 361 4.68 -17.45 3.90
N PRO A 362 5.88 -17.37 4.48
CA PRO A 362 7.05 -16.82 3.79
C PRO A 362 7.36 -17.55 2.48
N GLY A 363 7.89 -16.82 1.50
CA GLY A 363 8.23 -17.36 0.18
C GLY A 363 7.02 -17.62 -0.72
N TYR A 364 5.98 -16.77 -0.63
CA TYR A 364 4.70 -16.94 -1.33
C TYR A 364 4.06 -18.32 -1.11
N ARG A 365 4.13 -18.80 0.12
CA ARG A 365 3.42 -20.00 0.56
C ARG A 365 2.02 -19.62 1.02
N VAL A 366 1.14 -20.61 1.12
CA VAL A 366 -0.26 -20.44 1.56
C VAL A 366 -0.55 -21.40 2.69
N VAL A 367 -1.25 -20.90 3.72
CA VAL A 367 -1.53 -21.68 4.94
C VAL A 367 -2.39 -22.90 4.66
N LYS A 368 -3.23 -22.89 3.61
CA LYS A 368 -4.09 -24.03 3.26
C LYS A 368 -3.30 -25.25 2.77
N ASN A 369 -2.10 -25.06 2.21
CA ASN A 369 -1.32 -26.16 1.66
C ASN A 369 -0.51 -26.85 2.78
N PRO A 370 -0.72 -28.17 3.04
CA PRO A 370 -0.03 -28.88 4.11
C PRO A 370 1.49 -28.95 3.94
N GLN A 371 1.98 -29.12 2.70
CA GLN A 371 3.41 -29.14 2.42
C GLN A 371 4.06 -27.79 2.73
N HIS A 372 3.39 -26.69 2.38
CA HIS A 372 3.86 -25.35 2.71
C HIS A 372 3.99 -25.12 4.23
N ARG A 373 3.06 -25.64 5.04
CA ARG A 373 3.14 -25.54 6.50
C ARG A 373 4.30 -26.37 7.04
N ALA A 374 4.42 -27.62 6.61
CA ALA A 374 5.47 -28.53 7.04
C ALA A 374 6.88 -27.98 6.78
N GLU A 375 7.12 -27.37 5.61
CA GLU A 375 8.40 -26.73 5.28
C GLU A 375 8.77 -25.59 6.24
N VAL A 376 7.79 -24.77 6.62
CA VAL A 376 7.99 -23.64 7.52
C VAL A 376 8.17 -24.11 8.95
N GLU A 377 7.36 -25.08 9.40
CA GLU A 377 7.48 -25.71 10.73
C GLU A 377 8.85 -26.36 10.92
N GLN A 378 9.31 -27.11 9.91
CA GLN A 378 10.62 -27.74 9.93
C GLN A 378 11.75 -26.71 10.07
N LEU A 379 11.73 -25.64 9.27
CA LEU A 379 12.77 -24.62 9.32
C LEU A 379 12.76 -23.82 10.63
N TRP A 380 11.58 -23.61 11.22
CA TRP A 380 11.46 -22.95 12.52
C TRP A 380 11.69 -23.86 13.73
N GLY A 381 11.93 -25.15 13.52
CA GLY A 381 12.06 -26.12 14.61
C GLY A 381 10.78 -26.21 15.45
N LEU A 382 9.62 -26.20 14.79
CA LEU A 382 8.32 -26.36 15.44
C LEU A 382 7.79 -27.78 15.26
N GLU A 383 6.97 -28.21 16.23
CA GLU A 383 6.24 -29.47 16.12
C GLU A 383 5.34 -29.49 14.87
N PRO A 384 5.25 -30.64 14.15
CA PRO A 384 4.37 -30.75 12.99
C PRO A 384 2.91 -30.42 13.31
N GLY A 385 2.27 -29.62 12.45
CA GLY A 385 0.88 -29.21 12.60
C GLY A 385 0.66 -28.05 13.57
N LYS A 386 1.73 -27.40 14.03
CA LYS A 386 1.67 -26.21 14.87
C LYS A 386 1.05 -25.00 14.17
N ILE A 387 1.29 -24.83 12.87
CA ILE A 387 0.70 -23.77 12.06
C ILE A 387 -0.72 -24.21 11.66
N SER A 388 -1.71 -23.38 11.97
CA SER A 388 -3.12 -23.66 11.65
C SER A 388 -3.33 -23.82 10.12
N PRO A 389 -4.13 -24.81 9.67
CA PRO A 389 -4.49 -24.97 8.26
C PRO A 389 -5.52 -23.92 7.78
N THR A 390 -6.14 -23.20 8.71
CA THR A 390 -7.23 -22.25 8.45
C THR A 390 -6.66 -20.85 8.28
N PRO A 391 -6.99 -20.11 7.20
CA PRO A 391 -6.68 -18.69 7.11
C PRO A 391 -7.20 -17.92 8.34
N GLY A 392 -6.40 -16.99 8.83
CA GLY A 392 -6.83 -16.10 9.90
C GLY A 392 -7.80 -15.02 9.43
N LEU A 393 -8.26 -14.22 10.38
CA LEU A 393 -9.07 -13.03 10.16
C LEU A 393 -8.31 -12.01 9.29
N ASP A 394 -8.96 -11.48 8.25
CA ASP A 394 -8.45 -10.31 7.53
C ASP A 394 -8.66 -9.03 8.35
N ALA A 395 -8.04 -7.93 7.90
CA ALA A 395 -8.07 -6.65 8.59
C ALA A 395 -9.48 -6.16 8.97
N TRP A 396 -10.49 -6.33 8.12
CA TRP A 396 -11.85 -5.90 8.45
C TRP A 396 -12.53 -6.86 9.43
N SER A 397 -12.33 -8.17 9.24
CA SER A 397 -12.81 -9.20 10.15
C SER A 397 -12.24 -9.04 11.57
N MET A 398 -10.99 -8.58 11.71
CA MET A 398 -10.42 -8.22 13.02
C MET A 398 -11.20 -7.09 13.71
N ILE A 399 -11.59 -6.04 12.97
CA ILE A 399 -12.36 -4.92 13.50
C ILE A 399 -13.75 -5.39 13.93
N THR A 400 -14.47 -6.12 13.08
CA THR A 400 -15.81 -6.61 13.42
C THR A 400 -15.77 -7.69 14.52
N GLY A 401 -14.68 -8.44 14.63
CA GLY A 401 -14.47 -9.42 15.70
C GLY A 401 -14.39 -8.80 17.10
N LEU A 402 -14.01 -7.51 17.20
CA LEU A 402 -14.09 -6.77 18.48
C LEU A 402 -15.53 -6.48 18.89
N GLU A 403 -16.47 -6.41 17.93
CA GLU A 403 -17.88 -6.15 18.23
C GLU A 403 -18.58 -7.39 18.77
N THR A 404 -18.17 -8.57 18.29
CA THR A 404 -18.74 -9.87 18.65
C THR A 404 -18.02 -10.53 19.82
N GLY A 405 -16.84 -10.03 20.20
CA GLY A 405 -15.99 -10.63 21.24
C GLY A 405 -15.13 -11.79 20.76
N GLU A 406 -15.09 -12.06 19.44
CA GLU A 406 -14.17 -13.04 18.83
C GLU A 406 -12.70 -12.60 18.95
N VAL A 407 -12.45 -11.29 19.01
CA VAL A 407 -11.11 -10.72 19.22
C VAL A 407 -11.02 -10.13 20.62
N SER A 408 -10.14 -10.70 21.45
CA SER A 408 -9.92 -10.25 22.84
C SER A 408 -8.55 -9.67 23.09
N PHE A 409 -7.58 -9.90 22.21
CA PHE A 409 -6.28 -9.25 22.22
C PHE A 409 -5.98 -8.70 20.83
N LEU A 410 -5.76 -7.38 20.73
CA LEU A 410 -5.42 -6.71 19.47
C LEU A 410 -4.07 -5.99 19.57
N TRP A 411 -3.12 -6.35 18.73
CA TRP A 411 -1.84 -5.65 18.62
C TRP A 411 -1.77 -4.87 17.31
N ILE A 412 -1.84 -3.55 17.38
CA ILE A 412 -1.71 -2.67 16.22
C ILE A 412 -0.28 -2.13 16.18
N ALA A 413 0.39 -2.29 15.03
CA ALA A 413 1.79 -1.87 14.90
C ALA A 413 2.07 -1.12 13.59
N ALA A 414 2.68 0.06 13.71
CA ALA A 414 3.07 0.95 12.61
C ALA A 414 1.95 1.32 11.61
N THR A 415 0.71 1.37 12.08
CA THR A 415 -0.48 1.69 11.28
C THR A 415 -1.53 2.40 12.12
N ASN A 416 -2.39 3.23 11.49
CA ASN A 416 -3.38 4.06 12.18
C ASN A 416 -4.81 3.72 11.71
N PRO A 417 -5.39 2.58 12.14
CA PRO A 417 -6.72 2.14 11.73
C PRO A 417 -7.83 3.11 12.12
N ALA A 418 -7.66 3.91 13.18
CA ALA A 418 -8.62 4.94 13.59
C ALA A 418 -8.79 6.10 12.60
N VAL A 419 -7.97 6.15 11.54
CA VAL A 419 -8.14 7.07 10.39
C VAL A 419 -8.26 6.31 9.06
N SER A 420 -7.53 5.21 8.91
CA SER A 420 -7.32 4.56 7.61
C SER A 420 -8.30 3.43 7.25
N MET A 421 -9.02 2.85 8.21
CA MET A 421 -10.06 1.85 7.93
C MET A 421 -11.28 2.44 7.22
N PRO A 422 -12.04 1.64 6.43
CA PRO A 422 -13.38 2.03 6.01
C PRO A 422 -14.34 2.15 7.20
N ASP A 423 -15.48 2.83 7.00
CA ASP A 423 -16.55 2.92 7.99
C ASP A 423 -16.00 3.33 9.37
N ILE A 424 -15.34 4.48 9.40
CA ILE A 424 -14.43 4.83 10.51
C ILE A 424 -15.16 5.00 11.83
N GLU A 425 -16.43 5.41 11.81
CA GLU A 425 -17.24 5.56 13.01
C GLU A 425 -17.53 4.21 13.67
N ARG A 426 -17.89 3.20 12.85
CA ARG A 426 -18.01 1.82 13.31
C ARG A 426 -16.68 1.26 13.78
N THR A 427 -15.60 1.52 13.03
CA THR A 427 -14.24 1.09 13.42
C THR A 427 -13.85 1.63 14.79
N LYS A 428 -14.03 2.94 15.03
CA LYS A 428 -13.74 3.56 16.33
C LYS A 428 -14.63 2.99 17.43
N ALA A 429 -15.90 2.73 17.15
CA ALA A 429 -16.80 2.09 18.11
C ALA A 429 -16.36 0.67 18.47
N ALA A 430 -15.87 -0.11 17.50
CA ALA A 430 -15.32 -1.44 17.71
C ALA A 430 -14.00 -1.40 18.49
N LEU A 431 -13.08 -0.48 18.16
CA LEU A 431 -11.83 -0.28 18.88
C LEU A 431 -12.06 0.08 20.36
N ARG A 432 -13.08 0.89 20.68
CA ARG A 432 -13.45 1.17 22.09
C ARG A 432 -13.91 -0.06 22.87
N LYS A 433 -14.43 -1.08 22.19
CA LYS A 433 -14.87 -2.34 22.81
C LYS A 433 -13.74 -3.36 22.99
N SER A 434 -12.56 -3.09 22.43
CA SER A 434 -11.42 -4.02 22.53
C SER A 434 -11.08 -4.28 24.00
N PRO A 435 -11.08 -5.55 24.47
CA PRO A 435 -10.75 -5.86 25.85
C PRO A 435 -9.31 -5.51 26.22
N PHE A 436 -8.39 -5.67 25.27
CA PHE A 436 -6.99 -5.29 25.43
C PHE A 436 -6.35 -4.98 24.09
N THR A 437 -5.82 -3.76 23.97
CA THR A 437 -5.14 -3.27 22.76
C THR A 437 -3.72 -2.81 23.08
N VAL A 438 -2.75 -3.35 22.35
CA VAL A 438 -1.36 -2.87 22.30
C VAL A 438 -1.22 -2.01 21.06
N TYR A 439 -0.70 -0.79 21.22
CA TYR A 439 -0.36 0.08 20.09
C TYR A 439 1.14 0.39 20.08
N GLN A 440 1.81 -0.08 19.03
CA GLN A 440 3.23 0.06 18.81
C GLN A 440 3.48 1.02 17.65
N ASP A 441 4.02 2.19 17.94
CA ASP A 441 4.28 3.22 16.93
C ASP A 441 5.51 4.07 17.31
N ALA A 442 6.08 4.74 16.31
CA ALA A 442 7.19 5.65 16.52
C ALA A 442 6.72 7.04 16.95
N TYR A 443 5.48 7.42 16.64
CA TYR A 443 4.95 8.77 16.84
C TYR A 443 3.82 8.77 17.88
N TYR A 444 3.74 9.86 18.65
CA TYR A 444 2.68 10.11 19.63
C TYR A 444 2.49 11.63 19.84
N PRO A 445 1.25 12.16 19.89
CA PRO A 445 -0.01 11.43 19.79
C PRO A 445 -0.36 10.97 18.36
N THR A 446 -1.20 9.94 18.28
CA THR A 446 -1.92 9.48 17.07
C THR A 446 -3.37 9.16 17.42
N GLU A 447 -4.29 9.15 16.45
CA GLU A 447 -5.71 8.85 16.68
C GLU A 447 -5.91 7.44 17.24
N THR A 448 -5.11 6.46 16.81
CA THR A 448 -5.22 5.08 17.28
C THR A 448 -4.77 4.92 18.74
N ALA A 449 -3.83 5.74 19.22
CA ALA A 449 -3.38 5.69 20.62
C ALA A 449 -4.52 5.90 21.62
N ALA A 450 -5.57 6.63 21.24
CA ALA A 450 -6.76 6.85 22.08
C ALA A 450 -7.54 5.57 22.40
N TYR A 451 -7.31 4.47 21.68
CA TYR A 451 -8.00 3.18 21.85
C TYR A 451 -7.08 2.09 22.41
N ALA A 452 -5.86 2.44 22.83
CA ALA A 452 -4.88 1.49 23.35
C ALA A 452 -4.86 1.44 24.87
N HIS A 453 -4.44 0.30 25.41
CA HIS A 453 -4.17 0.07 26.83
C HIS A 453 -2.66 0.13 27.12
N VAL A 454 -1.85 -0.31 26.15
CA VAL A 454 -0.39 -0.27 26.20
C VAL A 454 0.15 0.45 24.97
N LEU A 455 1.05 1.40 25.18
CA LEU A 455 1.83 2.07 24.14
C LEU A 455 3.27 1.58 24.20
N LEU A 456 3.80 1.09 23.07
CA LEU A 456 5.17 0.62 22.95
C LEU A 456 5.97 1.51 21.98
N PRO A 457 7.05 2.18 22.42
CA PRO A 457 7.85 3.05 21.56
C PRO A 457 8.66 2.23 20.55
N ALA A 458 8.36 2.40 19.26
CA ALA A 458 9.08 1.75 18.18
C ALA A 458 10.15 2.67 17.55
N ALA A 459 11.30 2.09 17.20
CA ALA A 459 12.34 2.75 16.42
C ALA A 459 11.86 2.93 14.97
N GLN A 460 11.97 4.15 14.44
CA GLN A 460 11.58 4.42 13.04
C GLN A 460 12.72 4.07 12.07
N TRP A 461 12.45 4.22 10.78
CA TRP A 461 13.38 3.97 9.67
C TRP A 461 14.84 4.44 9.87
N SER A 462 15.08 5.61 10.48
CA SER A 462 16.44 6.15 10.67
C SER A 462 17.23 5.48 11.79
N GLU A 463 16.57 4.68 12.62
CA GLU A 463 17.03 4.25 13.95
C GLU A 463 17.22 2.74 14.06
N LYS A 464 16.77 1.99 13.05
CA LYS A 464 16.92 0.54 13.00
C LYS A 464 17.38 0.07 11.62
N THR A 465 18.18 -0.99 11.62
CA THR A 465 18.66 -1.62 10.39
C THR A 465 17.68 -2.71 9.96
N GLY A 466 17.39 -2.78 8.67
CA GLY A 466 16.52 -3.78 8.08
C GLY A 466 16.53 -3.73 6.56
N THR A 467 15.67 -4.50 5.92
CA THR A 467 15.50 -4.49 4.46
C THR A 467 14.12 -4.05 4.03
N MET A 468 14.03 -3.47 2.84
CA MET A 468 12.76 -3.16 2.17
C MET A 468 12.81 -3.49 0.68
N THR A 469 11.74 -4.11 0.18
CA THR A 469 11.54 -4.46 -1.22
C THR A 469 10.54 -3.51 -1.88
N ASN A 470 10.95 -2.86 -2.97
CA ASN A 470 10.12 -1.89 -3.70
C ASN A 470 9.21 -2.53 -4.76
N SER A 471 8.43 -1.73 -5.52
CA SER A 471 7.47 -2.26 -6.51
C SER A 471 8.11 -3.09 -7.63
N GLU A 472 9.38 -2.85 -7.95
CA GLU A 472 10.09 -3.61 -9.00
C GLU A 472 10.91 -4.77 -8.43
N ARG A 473 10.66 -5.25 -7.20
CA ARG A 473 11.39 -6.38 -6.60
C ARG A 473 12.85 -6.11 -6.24
N VAL A 474 13.25 -4.83 -6.16
CA VAL A 474 14.59 -4.46 -5.69
C VAL A 474 14.60 -4.44 -4.17
N VAL A 475 15.43 -5.29 -3.58
CA VAL A 475 15.71 -5.40 -2.14
C VAL A 475 16.79 -4.38 -1.78
N ASN A 476 16.52 -3.60 -0.74
CA ASN A 476 17.37 -2.51 -0.29
C ASN A 476 17.73 -2.68 1.17
N LEU A 477 19.02 -2.56 1.50
CA LEU A 477 19.44 -2.39 2.88
C LEU A 477 19.11 -0.97 3.36
N CYS A 478 18.47 -0.88 4.52
CA CYS A 478 18.12 0.35 5.21
C CYS A 478 18.90 0.40 6.52
N PRO A 479 20.15 0.89 6.53
CA PRO A 479 20.95 0.96 7.75
C PRO A 479 20.44 2.04 8.70
N SER A 480 20.53 1.76 10.01
CA SER A 480 20.41 2.79 11.03
C SER A 480 21.56 3.81 10.90
N PHE A 481 21.25 5.09 11.13
CA PHE A 481 22.24 6.16 11.13
C PHE A 481 22.05 7.13 12.32
N ARG A 482 21.13 6.79 13.24
CA ARG A 482 20.82 7.55 14.44
C ARG A 482 20.42 6.59 15.56
N PHE A 483 20.54 7.05 16.79
CA PHE A 483 20.00 6.34 17.94
C PHE A 483 18.48 6.58 18.06
N PRO A 484 17.69 5.57 18.44
CA PRO A 484 16.30 5.75 18.81
C PRO A 484 16.16 6.75 19.98
N PRO A 485 15.11 7.59 20.01
CA PRO A 485 14.88 8.49 21.13
C PRO A 485 14.34 7.73 22.35
N GLY A 486 14.77 8.14 23.55
CA GLY A 486 14.33 7.52 24.80
C GLY A 486 14.70 6.04 24.85
N GLU A 487 13.70 5.19 25.05
CA GLU A 487 13.84 3.74 25.13
C GLU A 487 13.20 3.02 23.92
N ALA A 488 12.99 3.71 22.80
CA ALA A 488 12.41 3.09 21.61
C ALA A 488 13.26 1.91 21.10
N ARG A 489 12.59 0.80 20.75
CA ARG A 489 13.22 -0.46 20.27
C ARG A 489 12.78 -0.80 18.85
N ALA A 490 13.56 -1.58 18.11
CA ALA A 490 13.11 -2.02 16.80
C ALA A 490 11.89 -2.96 16.92
N ASP A 491 10.92 -2.85 16.01
CA ASP A 491 9.68 -3.66 16.09
C ASP A 491 9.98 -5.17 16.18
N TRP A 492 10.93 -5.68 15.39
CA TRP A 492 11.34 -7.09 15.47
C TRP A 492 11.90 -7.51 16.84
N GLU A 493 12.60 -6.62 17.55
CA GLU A 493 13.15 -6.89 18.89
C GLU A 493 12.02 -7.01 19.92
N ILE A 494 10.99 -6.16 19.80
CA ILE A 494 9.81 -6.19 20.67
C ILE A 494 9.07 -7.52 20.49
N PHE A 495 8.85 -7.94 19.24
CA PHE A 495 8.21 -9.23 18.96
C PHE A 495 9.06 -10.41 19.44
N ALA A 496 10.38 -10.36 19.23
CA ALA A 496 11.29 -11.40 19.70
C ALA A 496 11.31 -11.51 21.23
N GLU A 497 11.33 -10.38 21.94
CA GLU A 497 11.29 -10.35 23.41
C GLU A 497 9.97 -10.95 23.95
N VAL A 498 8.82 -10.60 23.36
CA VAL A 498 7.54 -11.23 23.73
C VAL A 498 7.58 -12.73 23.46
N GLY A 499 8.12 -13.16 22.31
CA GLY A 499 8.32 -14.57 21.98
C GLY A 499 9.18 -15.32 23.01
N ARG A 500 10.29 -14.71 23.45
CA ARG A 500 11.16 -15.26 24.51
C ARG A 500 10.42 -15.40 25.84
N ARG A 501 9.69 -14.36 26.28
CA ARG A 501 8.89 -14.40 27.53
C ARG A 501 7.74 -15.40 27.50
N LEU A 502 7.21 -15.71 26.31
CA LEU A 502 6.21 -16.77 26.11
C LEU A 502 6.80 -18.19 26.11
N GLY A 503 8.12 -18.34 26.26
CA GLY A 503 8.82 -19.62 26.35
C GLY A 503 9.45 -20.11 25.05
N PHE A 504 9.44 -19.32 23.98
CA PHE A 504 10.00 -19.69 22.67
C PHE A 504 11.44 -19.17 22.50
N THR A 505 12.27 -19.31 23.54
CA THR A 505 13.59 -18.68 23.60
C THR A 505 14.49 -19.07 22.42
N GLU A 506 14.47 -20.34 22.01
CA GLU A 506 15.26 -20.84 20.90
C GLU A 506 14.83 -20.23 19.55
N GLN A 507 13.52 -20.11 19.32
CA GLN A 507 12.96 -19.58 18.07
C GLN A 507 13.17 -18.06 17.90
N PHE A 508 13.49 -17.35 18.98
CA PHE A 508 13.66 -15.89 19.01
C PHE A 508 15.06 -15.44 19.48
N ASN A 509 16.04 -16.33 19.48
CA ASN A 509 17.42 -16.03 19.86
C ASN A 509 18.23 -15.42 18.69
N PHE A 510 17.85 -14.22 18.25
CA PHE A 510 18.54 -13.49 17.20
C PHE A 510 19.51 -12.46 17.78
N ALA A 511 20.75 -12.45 17.29
CA ALA A 511 21.75 -11.47 17.71
C ALA A 511 21.47 -10.07 17.13
N ASP A 512 20.97 -10.01 15.90
CA ASP A 512 20.67 -8.77 15.17
C ASP A 512 19.68 -9.03 14.02
N SER A 513 19.30 -7.96 13.31
CA SER A 513 18.40 -8.02 12.16
C SER A 513 19.01 -8.76 10.95
N ALA A 514 20.33 -8.87 10.85
CA ALA A 514 20.99 -9.62 9.77
C ALA A 514 20.78 -11.13 9.95
N ALA A 515 20.83 -11.63 11.19
CA ALA A 515 20.49 -13.01 11.54
C ALA A 515 19.01 -13.31 11.23
N VAL A 516 18.11 -12.38 11.54
CA VAL A 516 16.68 -12.48 11.18
C VAL A 516 16.52 -12.61 9.66
N HIS A 517 17.15 -11.71 8.90
CA HIS A 517 17.09 -11.73 7.44
C HIS A 517 17.66 -13.04 6.87
N ALA A 518 18.76 -13.55 7.43
CA ALA A 518 19.37 -14.79 6.98
C ALA A 518 18.44 -16.01 7.17
N GLU A 519 17.67 -16.09 8.26
CA GLU A 519 16.67 -17.14 8.44
C GLU A 519 15.53 -16.99 7.41
N PHE A 520 15.04 -15.76 7.20
CA PHE A 520 14.01 -15.47 6.22
C PHE A 520 14.41 -15.88 4.79
N THR A 521 15.62 -15.54 4.34
CA THR A 521 16.04 -15.84 2.95
C THR A 521 16.11 -17.33 2.68
N GLN A 522 16.39 -18.18 3.67
CA GLN A 522 16.34 -19.63 3.47
C GLN A 522 14.93 -20.13 3.10
N LEU A 523 13.88 -19.53 3.65
CA LEU A 523 12.50 -19.85 3.29
C LEU A 523 12.14 -19.45 1.87
N THR A 524 12.94 -18.60 1.21
CA THR A 524 12.68 -18.22 -0.18
C THR A 524 13.25 -19.20 -1.22
N ARG A 525 14.05 -20.18 -0.79
CA ARG A 525 14.75 -21.13 -1.67
C ARG A 525 13.81 -21.83 -2.64
N GLY A 526 14.13 -21.77 -3.93
CA GLY A 526 13.37 -22.41 -5.00
C GLY A 526 11.97 -21.81 -5.22
N ARG A 527 11.65 -20.68 -4.59
CA ARG A 527 10.39 -19.95 -4.78
C ARG A 527 10.59 -18.84 -5.81
N PRO A 528 9.50 -18.31 -6.41
CA PRO A 528 9.62 -17.19 -7.36
C PRO A 528 10.34 -15.97 -6.78
N CYS A 529 10.24 -15.74 -5.47
CA CYS A 529 10.98 -14.70 -4.76
C CYS A 529 12.28 -15.18 -4.11
N ASP A 530 13.01 -16.11 -4.73
CA ASP A 530 14.28 -16.61 -4.19
C ASP A 530 15.26 -15.46 -3.93
N MET A 531 15.73 -15.36 -2.69
CA MET A 531 16.69 -14.38 -2.17
C MET A 531 17.85 -15.07 -1.44
N THR A 532 18.06 -16.38 -1.67
CA THR A 532 19.11 -17.15 -0.97
C THR A 532 20.52 -16.63 -1.24
N GLY A 533 20.73 -15.92 -2.35
CA GLY A 533 21.98 -15.22 -2.66
C GLY A 533 22.15 -13.87 -1.96
N LEU A 534 21.16 -13.40 -1.20
CA LEU A 534 21.21 -12.10 -0.53
C LEU A 534 21.57 -12.22 0.95
N ASN A 535 22.47 -11.34 1.39
CA ASN A 535 22.72 -11.04 2.79
C ASN A 535 23.07 -9.55 2.93
N TYR A 536 23.15 -9.07 4.17
CA TYR A 536 23.40 -7.66 4.43
C TYR A 536 24.75 -7.18 3.91
N GLU A 537 25.80 -8.00 4.01
CA GLU A 537 27.13 -7.61 3.55
C GLU A 537 27.15 -7.43 2.03
N ARG A 538 26.52 -8.35 1.28
CA ARG A 538 26.36 -8.22 -0.16
C ARG A 538 25.56 -6.96 -0.53
N LEU A 539 24.43 -6.70 0.13
CA LEU A 539 23.63 -5.49 -0.13
C LEU A 539 24.40 -4.19 0.21
N LYS A 540 25.30 -4.25 1.19
CA LYS A 540 26.15 -3.12 1.57
C LYS A 540 27.27 -2.87 0.54
N GLN A 541 27.87 -3.94 0.01
CA GLN A 541 28.97 -3.89 -0.94
C GLN A 541 28.50 -3.62 -2.39
N GLU A 542 27.50 -4.37 -2.85
CA GLU A 542 26.99 -4.32 -4.23
C GLU A 542 25.85 -3.30 -4.39
N GLY A 543 25.20 -2.89 -3.29
CA GLY A 543 24.03 -2.02 -3.31
C GLY A 543 22.71 -2.80 -3.47
N PRO A 544 21.62 -2.12 -3.86
CA PRO A 544 20.31 -2.75 -4.04
C PRO A 544 20.29 -3.81 -5.15
N ILE A 545 19.64 -4.94 -4.90
CA ILE A 545 19.59 -6.08 -5.83
C ILE A 545 18.14 -6.51 -6.07
N GLN A 546 17.80 -6.76 -7.34
CA GLN A 546 16.49 -7.29 -7.73
C GLN A 546 16.43 -8.81 -7.53
N TRP A 547 15.34 -9.33 -6.97
CA TRP A 547 15.06 -10.76 -6.98
C TRP A 547 14.28 -11.18 -8.24
N PRO A 548 14.38 -12.44 -8.72
CA PRO A 548 15.04 -13.60 -8.08
C PRO A 548 16.56 -13.47 -8.01
N CYS A 549 17.16 -13.89 -6.90
CA CYS A 549 18.61 -13.86 -6.64
C CYS A 549 19.01 -15.11 -5.84
N PRO A 550 19.05 -16.29 -6.50
CA PRO A 550 19.45 -17.52 -5.84
C PRO A 550 20.95 -17.56 -5.52
N GLU A 551 21.32 -18.42 -4.58
CA GLU A 551 22.71 -18.74 -4.28
C GLU A 551 23.43 -19.31 -5.53
N GLY A 552 24.63 -18.83 -5.82
CA GLY A 552 25.40 -19.23 -7.01
C GLY A 552 25.05 -18.48 -8.30
N GLU A 553 24.27 -17.39 -8.23
CA GLU A 553 23.98 -16.48 -9.35
C GLU A 553 25.25 -16.06 -10.12
N GLN A 554 25.20 -16.15 -11.45
CA GLN A 554 26.34 -15.84 -12.31
C GLN A 554 26.51 -14.32 -12.51
N GLU A 555 27.74 -13.85 -12.75
CA GLU A 555 28.00 -12.40 -12.94
C GLU A 555 27.21 -11.75 -14.07
N ARG A 556 26.91 -12.49 -15.13
CA ARG A 556 26.07 -12.00 -16.24
C ARG A 556 24.65 -11.70 -15.78
N GLU A 557 24.11 -12.48 -14.85
CA GLU A 557 22.74 -12.34 -14.32
C GLU A 557 22.64 -11.13 -13.39
N LYS A 558 23.73 -10.79 -12.68
CA LYS A 558 23.81 -9.60 -11.80
C LYS A 558 23.64 -8.27 -12.53
N GLN A 559 24.02 -8.20 -13.81
CA GLN A 559 24.07 -6.94 -14.57
C GLN A 559 22.80 -6.62 -15.37
N THR A 560 21.80 -7.51 -15.37
CA THR A 560 20.59 -7.36 -16.19
C THR A 560 19.35 -7.08 -15.34
N ALA A 561 18.44 -6.24 -15.84
CA ALA A 561 17.15 -6.05 -15.21
C ALA A 561 16.34 -7.36 -15.31
N LYS A 562 15.90 -7.88 -14.17
CA LYS A 562 15.28 -9.20 -14.04
C LYS A 562 13.77 -9.10 -14.24
N ARG A 563 13.33 -9.40 -15.45
CA ARG A 563 11.90 -9.57 -15.78
C ARG A 563 11.49 -11.00 -15.47
N LEU A 564 10.26 -11.20 -15.01
CA LEU A 564 9.72 -12.55 -14.86
C LEU A 564 9.11 -13.02 -16.19
N TYR A 565 9.05 -14.33 -16.37
CA TYR A 565 8.38 -15.00 -17.50
C TYR A 565 8.98 -14.69 -18.87
N THR A 566 10.30 -14.44 -18.96
CA THR A 566 11.01 -14.22 -20.23
C THR A 566 11.10 -15.47 -21.10
N ASP A 567 10.86 -16.64 -20.51
CA ASP A 567 10.79 -17.97 -21.12
C ASP A 567 9.33 -18.42 -21.39
N PHE A 568 8.36 -17.56 -21.08
CA PHE A 568 6.92 -17.84 -21.15
C PHE A 568 6.46 -19.06 -20.33
N GLN A 569 7.20 -19.43 -19.29
CA GLN A 569 6.78 -20.40 -18.30
C GLN A 569 6.23 -19.69 -17.06
N PHE A 570 4.99 -19.99 -16.69
CA PHE A 570 4.32 -19.36 -15.56
C PHE A 570 4.33 -20.28 -14.33
N ASN A 571 4.12 -19.71 -13.13
CA ASN A 571 4.10 -20.48 -11.88
C ASN A 571 2.77 -21.23 -11.64
N THR A 572 1.97 -21.41 -12.69
CA THR A 572 0.80 -22.28 -12.67
C THR A 572 1.23 -23.75 -12.76
N PRO A 573 0.41 -24.71 -12.29
CA PRO A 573 0.79 -26.13 -12.30
C PRO A 573 1.17 -26.71 -13.67
N ASP A 574 0.68 -26.10 -14.75
CA ASP A 574 0.89 -26.51 -16.15
C ASP A 574 1.84 -25.58 -16.93
N GLY A 575 2.43 -24.58 -16.26
CA GLY A 575 3.33 -23.62 -16.88
C GLY A 575 2.65 -22.55 -17.75
N ARG A 576 1.31 -22.52 -17.84
CA ARG A 576 0.56 -21.62 -18.74
C ARG A 576 -0.24 -20.56 -17.98
N ALA A 577 -0.21 -19.31 -18.45
CA ALA A 577 -1.00 -18.21 -17.88
C ALA A 577 -2.50 -18.41 -18.12
N ARG A 578 -3.36 -17.81 -17.30
CA ARG A 578 -4.82 -18.06 -17.35
C ARG A 578 -5.62 -16.80 -17.64
N PHE A 579 -6.35 -16.82 -18.74
CA PHE A 579 -7.41 -15.84 -19.00
C PHE A 579 -8.53 -15.93 -17.96
N ALA A 580 -9.30 -14.85 -17.86
CA ALA A 580 -10.48 -14.76 -17.01
C ALA A 580 -11.67 -14.17 -17.77
N ALA A 581 -12.87 -14.70 -17.57
CA ALA A 581 -14.08 -14.15 -18.14
C ALA A 581 -14.92 -13.51 -17.02
N PHE A 582 -14.89 -12.17 -16.92
CA PHE A 582 -15.73 -11.41 -15.98
C PHE A 582 -16.68 -10.45 -16.69
N HIS A 583 -17.95 -10.47 -16.28
CA HIS A 583 -18.88 -9.38 -16.53
C HIS A 583 -18.73 -8.30 -15.46
N SER A 584 -18.86 -7.04 -15.88
CA SER A 584 -18.90 -5.88 -14.98
C SER A 584 -20.13 -5.96 -14.07
N LYS A 585 -19.94 -5.88 -12.76
CA LYS A 585 -21.02 -5.71 -11.76
C LYS A 585 -21.18 -4.25 -11.33
N GLY A 586 -20.17 -3.42 -11.59
CA GLY A 586 -20.19 -2.00 -11.28
C GLY A 586 -19.82 -1.71 -9.82
N LEU A 587 -20.36 -0.61 -9.29
CA LEU A 587 -20.12 -0.20 -7.91
C LEU A 587 -20.93 -1.05 -6.95
N ALA A 588 -20.32 -1.40 -5.80
CA ALA A 588 -21.01 -2.11 -4.74
C ALA A 588 -22.07 -1.22 -4.06
N GLU A 589 -21.79 0.09 -4.02
CA GLU A 589 -22.71 1.13 -3.59
C GLU A 589 -22.89 2.20 -4.69
N PRO A 590 -23.77 1.98 -5.69
CA PRO A 590 -24.03 2.96 -6.74
C PRO A 590 -24.81 4.18 -6.20
N ALA A 591 -24.71 5.29 -6.92
CA ALA A 591 -25.50 6.49 -6.66
C ALA A 591 -27.00 6.23 -6.86
N ASP A 592 -27.84 6.87 -6.05
CA ASP A 592 -29.30 6.81 -6.13
C ASP A 592 -29.94 8.20 -5.93
N GLU A 593 -31.27 8.28 -5.85
CA GLU A 593 -31.98 9.56 -5.69
C GLU A 593 -31.64 10.28 -4.37
N ASN A 594 -31.31 9.55 -3.31
CA ASN A 594 -30.96 10.11 -2.00
C ASN A 594 -29.48 10.50 -1.92
N TYR A 595 -28.61 9.75 -2.59
CA TYR A 595 -27.16 9.91 -2.65
C TYR A 595 -26.69 9.99 -4.11
N PRO A 596 -26.93 11.12 -4.80
CA PRO A 596 -26.82 11.20 -6.26
C PRO A 596 -25.38 11.35 -6.80
N PHE A 597 -24.38 11.46 -5.93
CA PHE A 597 -22.98 11.59 -6.33
C PHE A 597 -22.16 10.37 -5.93
N VAL A 598 -21.17 10.03 -6.75
CA VAL A 598 -20.13 9.06 -6.36
C VAL A 598 -18.95 9.81 -5.75
N LEU A 599 -18.62 9.51 -4.51
CA LEU A 599 -17.38 9.98 -3.86
C LEU A 599 -16.22 9.05 -4.21
N THR A 600 -15.14 9.62 -4.72
CA THR A 600 -13.84 8.96 -4.79
C THR A 600 -12.85 9.58 -3.80
N THR A 601 -11.98 8.76 -3.21
CA THR A 601 -10.94 9.24 -2.29
C THR A 601 -9.54 9.06 -2.89
N GLY A 602 -8.59 9.92 -2.54
CA GLY A 602 -7.21 9.74 -3.01
C GLY A 602 -6.15 10.40 -2.14
N ARG A 603 -5.09 10.87 -2.78
CA ARG A 603 -3.87 11.37 -2.14
C ARG A 603 -3.45 12.68 -2.78
N LEU A 604 -2.63 13.44 -2.05
CA LEU A 604 -2.03 14.70 -2.47
C LEU A 604 -0.50 14.59 -2.54
N TYR A 605 0.08 15.33 -3.48
CA TYR A 605 1.52 15.49 -3.59
C TYR A 605 2.12 16.22 -2.38
N GLY A 606 2.58 15.46 -1.38
CA GLY A 606 3.30 15.98 -0.22
C GLY A 606 2.89 15.25 1.05
N HIS A 607 1.60 15.02 1.23
CA HIS A 607 1.10 14.31 2.40
C HIS A 607 1.27 12.79 2.26
N TRP A 608 1.68 12.15 3.36
CA TRP A 608 1.78 10.71 3.49
C TRP A 608 0.71 10.21 4.45
N HIS A 609 -0.22 9.40 3.90
CA HIS A 609 -1.28 8.74 4.64
C HIS A 609 -1.93 9.67 5.68
N THR A 610 -1.89 9.31 6.95
CA THR A 610 -2.63 9.94 8.06
C THR A 610 -1.88 11.10 8.72
N LEU A 611 -0.91 11.70 8.01
CA LEU A 611 -0.15 12.89 8.45
C LEU A 611 0.72 12.71 9.70
N THR A 612 0.80 11.51 10.29
CA THR A 612 1.63 11.22 11.47
C THR A 612 3.12 11.49 11.25
N ARG A 613 3.56 11.63 10.00
CA ARG A 613 4.94 12.03 9.64
C ARG A 613 4.96 13.37 8.92
N THR A 614 4.29 13.45 7.77
CA THR A 614 4.35 14.64 6.90
C THR A 614 3.59 15.84 7.45
N GLY A 615 2.60 15.62 8.32
CA GLY A 615 1.90 16.70 9.03
C GLY A 615 2.79 17.49 9.98
N ARG A 616 4.00 16.99 10.28
CA ARG A 616 5.02 17.66 11.10
C ARG A 616 6.04 18.44 10.27
N ILE A 617 5.93 18.41 8.93
CA ILE A 617 6.83 19.07 7.99
C ILE A 617 6.13 20.34 7.48
N GLU A 618 6.56 21.51 7.97
CA GLU A 618 5.92 22.80 7.70
C GLU A 618 5.83 23.10 6.19
N LYS A 619 6.90 22.80 5.45
CA LYS A 619 6.96 22.98 4.00
C LYS A 619 5.88 22.17 3.27
N ILE A 620 5.59 20.95 3.74
CA ILE A 620 4.55 20.11 3.15
C ILE A 620 3.15 20.61 3.54
N ASN A 621 2.95 20.99 4.80
CA ASN A 621 1.67 21.56 5.25
C ASN A 621 1.28 22.81 4.45
N LYS A 622 2.24 23.69 4.11
CA LYS A 622 1.98 24.88 3.29
C LYS A 622 1.46 24.54 1.88
N MET A 623 1.79 23.37 1.32
CA MET A 623 1.32 22.97 0.00
C MET A 623 -0.17 22.60 0.00
N HIS A 624 -0.63 21.95 1.07
CA HIS A 624 -2.00 21.49 1.23
C HIS A 624 -2.43 21.63 2.70
N PRO A 625 -2.78 22.85 3.15
CA PRO A 625 -3.00 23.13 4.56
C PRO A 625 -4.32 22.55 5.09
N HIS A 626 -5.33 22.43 4.23
CA HIS A 626 -6.69 22.08 4.63
C HIS A 626 -7.28 20.97 3.75
N PRO A 627 -8.17 20.13 4.31
CA PRO A 627 -8.97 19.20 3.53
C PRO A 627 -9.97 19.94 2.64
N PHE A 628 -10.30 19.38 1.48
CA PHE A 628 -11.21 19.98 0.50
C PHE A 628 -12.01 18.93 -0.27
N LEU A 629 -13.11 19.36 -0.88
CA LEU A 629 -13.95 18.58 -1.78
C LEU A 629 -13.85 19.13 -3.22
N GLU A 630 -13.39 18.33 -4.18
CA GLU A 630 -13.50 18.71 -5.60
C GLU A 630 -14.90 18.39 -6.13
N ILE A 631 -15.51 19.38 -6.80
CA ILE A 631 -16.82 19.25 -7.43
C ILE A 631 -16.80 19.90 -8.83
N HIS A 632 -17.49 19.28 -9.79
CA HIS A 632 -17.58 19.82 -11.15
C HIS A 632 -18.49 21.06 -11.21
N PRO A 633 -18.15 22.11 -12.00
CA PRO A 633 -18.96 23.34 -12.10
C PRO A 633 -20.43 23.13 -12.47
N ARG A 634 -20.75 22.10 -13.26
CA ARG A 634 -22.13 21.75 -13.63
C ARG A 634 -22.95 21.37 -12.39
N ASP A 635 -22.36 20.56 -11.52
CA ASP A 635 -23.04 20.04 -10.34
C ASP A 635 -23.09 21.10 -9.24
N ALA A 636 -21.97 21.83 -9.08
CA ALA A 636 -21.90 22.98 -8.18
C ALA A 636 -22.97 24.04 -8.50
N LYS A 637 -23.18 24.36 -9.78
CA LYS A 637 -24.22 25.29 -10.22
C LYS A 637 -25.63 24.81 -9.85
N THR A 638 -25.92 23.52 -10.04
CA THR A 638 -27.23 22.94 -9.69
C THR A 638 -27.50 23.01 -8.18
N LEU A 639 -26.45 22.85 -7.36
CA LEU A 639 -26.53 22.87 -5.90
C LEU A 639 -26.34 24.27 -5.27
N GLY A 640 -26.07 25.30 -6.08
CA GLY A 640 -25.76 26.64 -5.57
C GLY A 640 -24.40 26.75 -4.84
N ILE A 641 -23.51 25.77 -5.01
CA ILE A 641 -22.19 25.73 -4.38
C ILE A 641 -21.20 26.59 -5.17
N LYS A 642 -20.49 27.48 -4.48
CA LYS A 642 -19.36 28.25 -5.02
C LYS A 642 -18.03 27.75 -4.44
N ASP A 643 -16.94 28.19 -5.04
CA ASP A 643 -15.60 27.94 -4.51
C ASP A 643 -15.49 28.43 -3.06
N ASP A 644 -14.72 27.72 -2.24
CA ASP A 644 -14.52 27.93 -0.80
C ASP A 644 -15.77 27.86 0.10
N ASN A 645 -16.94 27.54 -0.44
CA ASN A 645 -18.12 27.29 0.39
C ASN A 645 -17.94 26.02 1.23
N TRP A 646 -18.47 26.05 2.46
CA TRP A 646 -18.57 24.84 3.28
C TRP A 646 -19.69 23.95 2.76
N VAL A 647 -19.35 22.67 2.55
CA VAL A 647 -20.27 21.65 2.06
C VAL A 647 -20.28 20.49 3.07
N GLU A 648 -21.46 20.13 3.55
CA GLU A 648 -21.68 18.86 4.24
C GLU A 648 -21.76 17.76 3.18
N VAL A 649 -20.89 16.76 3.31
CA VAL A 649 -20.91 15.53 2.52
C VAL A 649 -21.45 14.44 3.41
N ARG A 650 -22.53 13.79 2.99
CA ARG A 650 -23.21 12.74 3.75
C ARG A 650 -23.25 11.44 2.96
N SER A 651 -22.89 10.34 3.59
CA SER A 651 -23.12 8.99 3.07
C SER A 651 -24.17 8.27 3.94
N ARG A 652 -24.44 6.99 3.63
CA ARG A 652 -25.32 6.15 4.46
C ARG A 652 -24.77 5.88 5.86
N ARG A 653 -23.48 6.14 6.12
CA ARG A 653 -22.77 5.79 7.36
C ARG A 653 -22.44 7.00 8.23
N GLY A 654 -22.13 8.13 7.61
CA GLY A 654 -21.62 9.28 8.32
C GLY A 654 -21.64 10.55 7.49
N LYS A 655 -21.07 11.60 8.05
CA LYS A 655 -20.98 12.90 7.40
C LYS A 655 -19.68 13.60 7.74
N CYS A 656 -19.23 14.43 6.81
CA CYS A 656 -18.04 15.26 6.94
C CYS A 656 -18.32 16.65 6.37
N GLN A 657 -17.43 17.61 6.65
CA GLN A 657 -17.48 18.96 6.12
C GLN A 657 -16.17 19.33 5.44
N PHE A 658 -16.27 19.92 4.26
CA PHE A 658 -15.11 20.34 3.47
C PHE A 658 -15.39 21.68 2.80
N ARG A 659 -14.31 22.44 2.53
CA ARG A 659 -14.40 23.56 1.59
C ARG A 659 -14.46 23.04 0.16
N ALA A 660 -15.41 23.56 -0.62
CA ALA A 660 -15.57 23.21 -2.02
C ALA A 660 -14.44 23.82 -2.86
N LYS A 661 -13.88 22.99 -3.74
CA LYS A 661 -12.98 23.38 -4.81
C LYS A 661 -13.66 23.09 -6.14
N VAL A 662 -14.22 24.12 -6.77
CA VAL A 662 -15.00 23.98 -8.00
C VAL A 662 -14.05 23.87 -9.19
N THR A 663 -14.01 22.70 -9.85
CA THR A 663 -13.01 22.41 -10.90
C THR A 663 -13.53 21.55 -12.03
N LYS A 664 -13.11 21.84 -13.27
CA LYS A 664 -13.39 21.00 -14.45
C LYS A 664 -12.50 19.74 -14.50
N ALA A 665 -11.60 19.56 -13.55
CA ALA A 665 -10.70 18.41 -13.49
C ALA A 665 -11.38 17.13 -12.96
N ILE A 666 -12.66 17.17 -12.59
CA ILE A 666 -13.41 16.00 -12.13
C ILE A 666 -14.68 15.83 -12.97
N SER A 667 -15.05 14.58 -13.26
CA SER A 667 -16.23 14.28 -14.07
C SER A 667 -17.54 14.65 -13.37
N PRO A 668 -18.57 15.13 -14.10
CA PRO A 668 -19.90 15.38 -13.53
C PRO A 668 -20.48 14.14 -12.84
N GLY A 669 -21.17 14.34 -11.72
CA GLY A 669 -21.73 13.26 -10.87
C GLY A 669 -20.69 12.56 -9.99
N THR A 670 -19.43 12.95 -10.05
CA THR A 670 -18.34 12.43 -9.20
C THR A 670 -17.73 13.56 -8.37
N VAL A 671 -17.41 13.29 -7.11
CA VAL A 671 -16.69 14.22 -6.22
C VAL A 671 -15.46 13.57 -5.61
N PHE A 672 -14.50 14.37 -5.17
CA PHE A 672 -13.24 13.87 -4.63
C PHE A 672 -12.87 14.49 -3.28
N VAL A 673 -12.43 13.65 -2.34
CA VAL A 673 -11.84 14.08 -1.06
C VAL A 673 -10.49 13.38 -0.84
N PRO A 674 -9.42 14.10 -0.47
CA PRO A 674 -8.18 13.47 -0.03
C PRO A 674 -8.32 12.92 1.40
N MET A 675 -7.88 11.68 1.64
CA MET A 675 -8.11 10.98 2.93
C MET A 675 -7.14 11.33 4.07
N HIS A 676 -6.28 12.33 3.89
CA HIS A 676 -5.12 12.52 4.75
C HIS A 676 -5.46 12.88 6.21
N TRP A 677 -6.57 13.59 6.41
CA TRP A 677 -6.90 14.18 7.70
C TRP A 677 -7.67 13.21 8.59
N GLY A 678 -7.08 12.95 9.76
CA GLY A 678 -7.73 12.36 10.93
C GLY A 678 -8.18 13.43 11.93
N ALA A 679 -8.83 13.01 13.01
CA ALA A 679 -9.34 13.90 14.05
C ALA A 679 -8.26 14.75 14.75
N LEU A 680 -6.97 14.39 14.70
CA LEU A 680 -5.90 15.24 15.23
C LEU A 680 -5.56 16.43 14.34
N TRP A 681 -5.95 16.38 13.06
CA TRP A 681 -5.48 17.31 12.04
C TRP A 681 -6.57 18.23 11.50
N ALA A 682 -7.83 17.78 11.51
CA ALA A 682 -8.98 18.59 11.12
C ALA A 682 -10.29 18.04 11.69
N ASP A 683 -11.16 18.94 12.12
CA ASP A 683 -12.49 18.60 12.64
C ASP A 683 -13.43 18.16 11.52
N ASN A 684 -14.19 17.08 11.75
CA ASN A 684 -15.23 16.56 10.85
C ASN A 684 -14.77 16.36 9.40
N ALA A 685 -13.49 16.04 9.18
CA ALA A 685 -12.88 15.94 7.84
C ALA A 685 -12.33 14.53 7.50
N GLU A 686 -12.74 13.52 8.25
CA GLU A 686 -12.26 12.15 8.10
C GLU A 686 -12.97 11.47 6.93
N ALA A 687 -12.35 11.47 5.75
CA ALA A 687 -12.95 10.94 4.51
C ALA A 687 -13.50 9.51 4.65
N ASN A 688 -12.89 8.69 5.51
CA ASN A 688 -13.30 7.31 5.76
C ASN A 688 -14.56 7.17 6.64
N ALA A 689 -15.09 8.25 7.21
CA ALA A 689 -16.45 8.27 7.77
C ALA A 689 -17.52 8.15 6.68
N LEU A 690 -17.15 8.41 5.42
CA LEU A 690 -18.05 8.32 4.27
C LEU A 690 -17.97 6.96 3.57
N THR A 691 -16.84 6.26 3.64
CA THR A 691 -16.56 5.01 2.89
C THR A 691 -17.22 3.78 3.53
N HIS A 692 -17.39 2.70 2.76
CA HIS A 692 -17.99 1.44 3.22
C HIS A 692 -17.01 0.26 3.19
N PRO A 693 -17.27 -0.82 3.95
CA PRO A 693 -16.33 -1.93 4.07
C PRO A 693 -16.52 -3.02 3.01
N GLN A 694 -17.55 -2.95 2.16
CA GLN A 694 -17.76 -3.96 1.10
C GLN A 694 -16.49 -4.13 0.27
N SER A 695 -16.07 -5.39 0.10
CA SER A 695 -14.75 -5.75 -0.38
C SER A 695 -14.81 -6.72 -1.55
N CYS A 696 -13.69 -6.86 -2.24
CA CYS A 696 -13.54 -7.88 -3.26
C CYS A 696 -13.62 -9.28 -2.63
N PRO A 697 -14.47 -10.19 -3.13
CA PRO A 697 -14.66 -11.51 -2.52
C PRO A 697 -13.39 -12.37 -2.54
N GLU A 698 -12.49 -12.13 -3.49
CA GLU A 698 -11.24 -12.89 -3.63
C GLU A 698 -10.11 -12.32 -2.77
N SER A 699 -9.95 -11.00 -2.77
CA SER A 699 -8.80 -10.35 -2.13
C SER A 699 -9.10 -9.77 -0.74
N LEU A 700 -10.39 -9.67 -0.39
CA LEU A 700 -10.91 -9.02 0.81
C LEU A 700 -10.47 -7.55 0.93
N GLN A 701 -10.10 -6.91 -0.18
CA GLN A 701 -9.76 -5.49 -0.22
C GLN A 701 -11.03 -4.63 -0.37
N PRO A 702 -11.26 -3.62 0.49
CA PRO A 702 -12.47 -2.79 0.45
C PRO A 702 -12.52 -1.80 -0.73
N GLU A 703 -13.74 -1.47 -1.16
CA GLU A 703 -14.05 -0.45 -2.15
C GLU A 703 -13.95 0.97 -1.57
N LEU A 704 -12.72 1.48 -1.43
CA LEU A 704 -12.45 2.82 -0.90
C LEU A 704 -12.49 3.93 -1.97
N LYS A 705 -12.64 3.56 -3.24
CA LYS A 705 -12.61 4.50 -4.38
C LYS A 705 -13.99 4.94 -4.87
N ALA A 706 -15.04 4.37 -4.32
CA ALA A 706 -16.40 4.71 -4.65
C ALA A 706 -17.31 4.49 -3.44
N CYS A 707 -18.20 5.43 -3.19
CA CYS A 707 -19.39 5.26 -2.37
C CYS A 707 -20.39 6.35 -2.75
N ALA A 708 -21.67 6.15 -2.48
CA ALA A 708 -22.68 7.14 -2.81
C ALA A 708 -22.76 8.21 -1.72
N VAL A 709 -22.82 9.48 -2.13
CA VAL A 709 -22.93 10.62 -1.22
C VAL A 709 -23.95 11.65 -1.68
N GLN A 710 -24.45 12.42 -0.72
CA GLN A 710 -25.25 13.62 -0.90
C GLN A 710 -24.42 14.84 -0.48
N LEU A 711 -24.64 15.96 -1.16
CA LEU A 711 -23.95 17.22 -0.91
C LEU A 711 -24.98 18.28 -0.50
N THR A 712 -24.73 18.96 0.62
CA THR A 712 -25.58 20.06 1.09
C THR A 712 -24.72 21.28 1.40
N LEU A 713 -25.10 22.44 0.87
CA LEU A 713 -24.46 23.71 1.19
C LEU A 713 -24.72 24.05 2.67
N VAL A 714 -23.67 24.39 3.42
CA VAL A 714 -23.80 24.83 4.81
C VAL A 714 -24.09 26.34 4.82
N THR A 715 -25.34 26.72 5.09
CA THR A 715 -25.82 28.12 4.99
C THR A 715 -25.79 28.92 6.30
N ALA A 716 -25.45 28.30 7.44
CA ALA A 716 -25.37 28.97 8.74
C ALA A 716 -23.98 28.81 9.38
N GLN A 717 -23.37 29.91 9.80
CA GLN A 717 -22.20 29.92 10.69
C GLN A 717 -22.61 29.43 12.08
N SER A 718 -22.69 28.13 12.29
CA SER A 718 -22.57 27.57 13.64
C SER A 718 -21.09 27.57 14.00
N ASN A 719 -20.67 28.58 14.80
CA ASN A 719 -19.37 28.74 15.48
C ASN A 719 -18.31 27.68 15.13
N ILE A 720 -17.67 27.83 13.96
CA ILE A 720 -16.43 27.13 13.68
C ILE A 720 -15.33 28.01 14.25
N THR A 721 -14.81 27.64 15.42
CA THR A 721 -13.55 28.20 15.92
C THR A 721 -12.47 27.86 14.88
N GLU A 722 -12.00 28.86 14.15
CA GLU A 722 -10.71 28.78 13.48
C GLU A 722 -9.67 28.56 14.59
N VAL A 723 -9.25 27.32 14.80
CA VAL A 723 -8.09 27.03 15.63
C VAL A 723 -6.90 27.59 14.89
N GLN A 724 -6.45 28.78 15.30
CA GLN A 724 -5.11 29.25 14.96
C GLN A 724 -4.13 28.18 15.43
N SER A 725 -3.42 27.60 14.46
CA SER A 725 -2.43 26.57 14.66
C SER A 725 -1.25 27.11 15.47
N THR A 726 -1.32 26.97 16.78
CA THR A 726 -0.14 26.84 17.66
C THR A 726 -0.43 25.72 18.64
N PRO A 727 0.28 24.58 18.58
CA PRO A 727 0.21 23.61 19.65
C PRO A 727 0.90 24.22 20.87
N THR A 728 0.12 24.62 21.88
CA THR A 728 0.65 24.81 23.21
C THR A 728 0.97 23.41 23.76
N PRO A 729 2.23 23.12 24.14
CA PRO A 729 2.51 21.87 24.82
C PRO A 729 1.78 21.90 26.15
N VAL A 730 0.93 20.92 26.39
CA VAL A 730 0.47 20.60 27.75
C VAL A 730 1.74 20.17 28.49
N GLY A 731 2.30 21.10 29.26
CA GLY A 731 3.42 20.83 30.14
C GLY A 731 2.96 19.84 31.21
N VAL A 732 3.51 18.64 31.16
CA VAL A 732 3.53 17.73 32.30
C VAL A 732 4.77 18.12 33.10
N SER A 733 4.57 18.75 34.25
CA SER A 733 5.56 18.83 35.32
C SER A 733 5.74 17.46 35.96
#